data_AF-A0A1A0J568-F1
#
_entry.id   AF-A0A1A0J568-F1
#
_cell.length_a   1.000
_cell.length_b   1.000
_cell.length_c   1.000
_cell.angle_alpha   90.00
_cell.angle_beta   90.00
_cell.angle_gamma   90.00
#
_symmetry.space_group_name_H-M   'P 1'
#
loop_
_entity.id
_entity.type
_entity.pdbx_description
1 polymer ?
#
loop_
_entity_poly.entity_id
_entity_poly.type
_entity_poly.pdbx_seq_one_letter_code
_entity_poly.pdbx_strand_id
1 'polypeptide(L)'
;MNALTVTLGTIGAVLSLVCWASFIGGAWKIFSAIRVGQPAPDRWRPFFPRLKTMLVEFIAHTRMNKFRTVGWAHWLVMIGFITGAILWFEAYGQTFDPEFHWPIIGNWGVYHFWDELMGIGTVVGILTLITIRQLNHPRIPQRLSRFSGSKFGPAYVIEAIVLMEGLGMIFVKAGKIALNGEGNPATDFFTMRVAELLPANATMVSIFAFIKLMSGMAFLYYVGRNITWGVAWHRFSAFFNIYFKREDDGGVALGAAKPMMSKGRALDMENVDPDTDTLGAGRIEDFSWKGWLDFTTCTECGRCQSQCPAWNTGKPLSPKLLIMSLRDHGAAKAPYLLAGGRKDMGGDEVGLVDAEGKPNEAALAKISEAAKAEAERPLVGGEDVNGIIDPEVLWSCTTCGACVEQCPVDIEHVDHIIDMRRYQVLIESEFPSELAGLFKNLENKGNPWGQNAKDRLNWMSELDFDIPVFGQDAESFDGYEYLFWVGCAGAYEDRAKKTTKAVAELLATAGVKFMVLGAEETCTGDSARRAGNEFLFQQLAMQNIETLNSVFEGVEPSKKKIVVTCAHCFNALNNEYPQVGGTYEVVHHTQLLNRLVRQRKLVQVKPVSEKVTYHDPCYLGRHNKIYNAPRELMAASGAKVSEMPRHGERSMCCGAGGARMWMEEQLGKRVNLDRTDEALATLDGGNSPSLIATGCPFCRVMLTDGVTARKDSGEVGQGVEVVDVAQLMLQSIDRVEPAALSENLKVVQQPKAPEPVAEAAAAPAAEAAVAEAAVTEAEAPAEQAAPAAGKGLAMKGGGKAPGGKGLAMKGAAKAPGAKATPEPEAAEASAEAPAAKPGGLAMKGAAKAPGGKGLAMKGAAKAPGAKATPKPAEAPAAEASAAEAPAAPTAKPGGLAMKGAAKAPGGKGLAMKGKAKAPGAKPASEAPAEAPASEAPAEPAESAPTATSTGPTETKPTVAPKGLAMKSGFKRPGPKAPGTAAPAASESAPAAKESGNGAAPADAAGGEAAETEAPATESAPAPEAPAASTESADSGNGEVQPPTAKPGGLGFKSGAKAPGRKK
;
A
#
# COMPACT_ATOMS: atom_id res chain seq x y z
N MET A 1 -45.07 20.08 -27.77
CA MET A 1 -45.34 18.62 -27.85
C MET A 1 -46.03 18.23 -29.17
N ASN A 2 -45.74 17.06 -29.75
CA ASN A 2 -46.49 16.43 -30.85
C ASN A 2 -46.58 14.89 -30.67
N ALA A 3 -47.26 14.17 -31.57
CA ALA A 3 -47.46 12.71 -31.43
C ALA A 3 -46.14 11.90 -31.36
N LEU A 4 -45.09 12.34 -32.07
CA LEU A 4 -43.78 11.71 -32.03
C LEU A 4 -43.03 12.03 -30.73
N THR A 5 -43.05 13.29 -30.25
CA THR A 5 -42.38 13.64 -28.98
C THR A 5 -43.06 12.96 -27.78
N VAL A 6 -44.39 12.88 -27.77
CA VAL A 6 -45.13 12.08 -26.77
C VAL A 6 -44.71 10.60 -26.84
N THR A 7 -44.59 10.02 -28.04
CA THR A 7 -44.13 8.64 -28.23
C THR A 7 -42.70 8.43 -27.69
N LEU A 8 -41.75 9.30 -28.05
CA LEU A 8 -40.36 9.22 -27.61
C LEU A 8 -40.24 9.33 -26.08
N GLY A 9 -40.91 10.32 -25.47
CA GLY A 9 -40.92 10.50 -24.02
C GLY A 9 -41.57 9.34 -23.27
N THR A 10 -42.68 8.80 -23.77
CA THR A 10 -43.32 7.61 -23.17
C THR A 10 -42.41 6.39 -23.25
N ILE A 11 -41.75 6.14 -24.39
CA ILE A 11 -40.78 5.03 -24.54
C ILE A 11 -39.60 5.21 -23.58
N GLY A 12 -39.00 6.41 -23.52
CA GLY A 12 -37.89 6.71 -22.62
C GLY A 12 -38.26 6.52 -21.15
N ALA A 13 -39.42 7.03 -20.72
CA ALA A 13 -39.92 6.87 -19.37
C ALA A 13 -40.15 5.40 -19.00
N VAL A 14 -40.87 4.63 -19.84
CA VAL A 14 -41.18 3.22 -19.56
C VAL A 14 -39.93 2.34 -19.54
N LEU A 15 -39.02 2.49 -20.51
CA LEU A 15 -37.75 1.76 -20.52
C LEU A 15 -36.88 2.10 -19.31
N SER A 16 -36.94 3.35 -18.82
CA SER A 16 -36.13 3.77 -17.66
C SER A 16 -36.43 2.99 -16.39
N LEU A 17 -37.67 2.58 -16.17
CA LEU A 17 -38.05 1.76 -15.00
C LEU A 17 -37.31 0.42 -14.98
N VAL A 18 -37.13 -0.20 -16.15
CA VAL A 18 -36.39 -1.47 -16.31
C VAL A 18 -34.88 -1.24 -16.13
N CYS A 19 -34.35 -0.15 -16.65
CA CYS A 19 -32.94 0.22 -16.51
C CYS A 19 -32.57 0.55 -15.06
N TRP A 20 -33.40 1.30 -14.34
CA TRP A 20 -33.24 1.56 -12.90
C TRP A 20 -33.38 0.30 -12.06
N ALA A 21 -34.35 -0.58 -12.35
CA ALA A 21 -34.48 -1.87 -11.66
C ALA A 21 -33.23 -2.75 -11.85
N SER A 22 -32.67 -2.78 -13.06
CA SER A 22 -31.38 -3.45 -13.34
C SER A 22 -30.24 -2.85 -12.50
N PHE A 23 -30.09 -1.52 -12.51
CA PHE A 23 -29.03 -0.82 -11.81
C PHE A 23 -29.10 -1.00 -10.28
N ILE A 24 -30.27 -0.81 -9.69
CA ILE A 24 -30.51 -0.98 -8.26
C ILE A 24 -30.32 -2.45 -7.85
N GLY A 25 -30.77 -3.40 -8.67
CA GLY A 25 -30.52 -4.83 -8.45
C GLY A 25 -29.02 -5.19 -8.49
N GLY A 26 -28.25 -4.57 -9.38
CA GLY A 26 -26.79 -4.71 -9.43
C GLY A 26 -26.11 -4.12 -8.20
N ALA A 27 -26.48 -2.90 -7.81
CA ALA A 27 -25.96 -2.23 -6.61
C ALA A 27 -26.27 -3.02 -5.33
N TRP A 28 -27.48 -3.58 -5.20
CA TRP A 28 -27.87 -4.41 -4.06
C TRP A 28 -27.10 -5.74 -3.99
N LYS A 29 -26.78 -6.36 -5.14
CA LYS A 29 -25.91 -7.54 -5.21
C LYS A 29 -24.50 -7.23 -4.74
N ILE A 30 -23.92 -6.12 -5.21
CA ILE A 30 -22.59 -5.65 -4.77
C ILE A 30 -22.58 -5.36 -3.27
N PHE A 31 -23.57 -4.61 -2.77
CA PHE A 31 -23.68 -4.34 -1.33
C PHE A 31 -23.78 -5.63 -0.53
N SER A 32 -24.63 -6.57 -0.96
CA SER A 32 -24.84 -7.83 -0.26
C SER A 32 -23.58 -8.69 -0.24
N ALA A 33 -22.85 -8.81 -1.35
CA ALA A 33 -21.55 -9.47 -1.39
C ALA A 33 -20.53 -8.80 -0.45
N ILE A 34 -20.47 -7.47 -0.41
CA ILE A 34 -19.59 -6.73 0.51
C ILE A 34 -19.92 -7.01 1.99
N ARG A 35 -21.19 -7.25 2.35
CA ARG A 35 -21.58 -7.64 3.73
C ARG A 35 -21.05 -9.03 4.17
N VAL A 36 -20.57 -9.87 3.25
CA VAL A 36 -20.11 -11.23 3.58
C VAL A 36 -18.78 -11.22 4.32
N GLY A 37 -17.90 -10.26 3.99
CA GLY A 37 -16.56 -10.17 4.57
C GLY A 37 -16.55 -9.78 6.05
N GLN A 38 -15.49 -10.21 6.76
CA GLN A 38 -15.32 -10.00 8.21
C GLN A 38 -15.52 -8.54 8.68
N PRO A 39 -15.92 -8.30 9.94
CA PRO A 39 -16.03 -6.96 10.50
C PRO A 39 -14.71 -6.17 10.43
N ALA A 40 -14.82 -4.86 10.21
CA ALA A 40 -13.74 -3.89 10.34
C ALA A 40 -14.31 -2.64 11.05
N PRO A 41 -14.29 -2.61 12.39
CA PRO A 41 -14.95 -1.56 13.18
C PRO A 41 -14.19 -0.23 13.17
N ASP A 42 -12.87 -0.30 13.01
CA ASP A 42 -11.90 0.78 12.94
C ASP A 42 -12.14 1.77 11.78
N ARG A 43 -12.73 1.31 10.67
CA ARG A 43 -12.99 2.13 9.48
C ARG A 43 -14.05 3.21 9.66
N TRP A 44 -14.89 3.14 10.70
CA TRP A 44 -16.08 4.00 10.84
C TRP A 44 -15.83 5.34 11.54
N ARG A 45 -14.66 5.53 12.17
CA ARG A 45 -14.31 6.74 12.92
C ARG A 45 -12.90 7.22 12.55
N PRO A 46 -12.57 8.51 12.77
CA PRO A 46 -13.47 9.64 12.98
C PRO A 46 -14.19 10.07 11.67
N PHE A 47 -15.48 10.44 11.77
CA PHE A 47 -16.33 10.72 10.61
C PHE A 47 -15.88 11.94 9.79
N PHE A 48 -15.72 13.11 10.43
CA PHE A 48 -15.46 14.36 9.72
C PHE A 48 -14.08 14.43 9.03
N PRO A 49 -12.97 13.95 9.62
CA PRO A 49 -11.68 13.87 8.91
C PRO A 49 -11.76 12.97 7.67
N ARG A 50 -12.34 11.77 7.79
CA ARG A 50 -12.54 10.84 6.67
C ARG A 50 -13.41 11.45 5.55
N LEU A 51 -14.48 12.16 5.90
CA LEU A 51 -15.31 12.88 4.93
C LEU A 51 -14.55 14.02 4.25
N LYS A 52 -13.76 14.80 5.00
CA LYS A 52 -12.90 15.87 4.46
C LYS A 52 -11.86 15.30 3.49
N THR A 53 -11.17 14.22 3.86
CA THR A 53 -10.23 13.49 3.00
C THR A 53 -10.91 13.05 1.71
N MET A 54 -12.09 12.41 1.81
CA MET A 54 -12.84 11.97 0.64
C MET A 54 -13.19 13.13 -0.29
N LEU A 55 -13.68 14.25 0.23
CA LEU A 55 -14.01 15.44 -0.55
C LEU A 55 -12.78 16.08 -1.21
N VAL A 56 -11.64 16.14 -0.51
CA VAL A 56 -10.39 16.69 -1.05
C VAL A 56 -9.80 15.81 -2.15
N GLU A 57 -9.67 14.50 -1.94
CA GLU A 57 -9.13 13.60 -2.97
C GLU A 57 -10.05 13.48 -4.18
N PHE A 58 -11.37 13.53 -3.98
CA PHE A 58 -12.38 13.56 -5.04
C PHE A 58 -12.31 14.87 -5.86
N ILE A 59 -12.59 16.02 -5.25
CA ILE A 59 -12.78 17.30 -5.97
C ILE A 59 -11.48 17.81 -6.59
N ALA A 60 -10.39 17.82 -5.82
CA ALA A 60 -9.08 18.28 -6.30
C ALA A 60 -8.28 17.19 -7.05
N HIS A 61 -8.83 15.96 -7.13
CA HIS A 61 -8.26 14.83 -7.86
C HIS A 61 -6.80 14.50 -7.47
N THR A 62 -6.39 14.81 -6.23
CA THR A 62 -4.99 14.88 -5.78
C THR A 62 -4.19 13.63 -6.13
N ARG A 63 -4.75 12.45 -5.85
CA ARG A 63 -4.14 11.13 -6.11
C ARG A 63 -4.09 10.79 -7.60
N MET A 64 -5.10 11.19 -8.39
CA MET A 64 -5.16 10.94 -9.84
C MET A 64 -4.22 11.88 -10.62
N ASN A 65 -4.12 13.14 -10.17
CA ASN A 65 -3.32 14.21 -10.77
C ASN A 65 -1.80 14.02 -10.61
N LYS A 66 -1.34 13.06 -9.78
CA LYS A 66 0.06 12.58 -9.77
C LYS A 66 0.58 12.22 -11.16
N PHE A 67 -0.29 11.81 -12.09
CA PHE A 67 0.04 11.63 -13.51
C PHE A 67 -0.65 12.70 -14.37
N ARG A 68 0.04 13.82 -14.58
CA ARG A 68 -0.49 15.01 -15.27
C ARG A 68 -1.11 14.73 -16.64
N THR A 69 -0.61 13.74 -17.39
CA THR A 69 -1.13 13.38 -18.74
C THR A 69 -2.53 12.74 -18.74
N VAL A 70 -2.97 12.17 -17.61
CA VAL A 70 -4.28 11.49 -17.50
C VAL A 70 -5.21 12.22 -16.54
N GLY A 71 -4.65 12.92 -15.54
CA GLY A 71 -5.40 13.55 -14.45
C GLY A 71 -6.50 14.53 -14.90
N TRP A 72 -6.14 15.51 -15.74
CA TRP A 72 -7.09 16.53 -16.20
C TRP A 72 -8.20 15.95 -17.08
N ALA A 73 -7.88 15.05 -18.01
CA ALA A 73 -8.86 14.42 -18.90
C ALA A 73 -9.83 13.52 -18.11
N HIS A 74 -9.33 12.82 -17.08
CA HIS A 74 -10.17 12.07 -16.14
C HIS A 74 -11.06 12.99 -15.29
N TRP A 75 -10.53 14.11 -14.81
CA TRP A 75 -11.28 15.10 -14.02
C TRP A 75 -12.43 15.74 -14.83
N LEU A 76 -12.18 16.12 -16.09
CA LEU A 76 -13.23 16.62 -16.99
C LEU A 76 -14.36 15.61 -17.19
N VAL A 77 -14.03 14.35 -17.49
CA VAL A 77 -15.02 13.27 -17.65
C VAL A 77 -15.76 12.98 -16.32
N MET A 78 -15.07 13.09 -15.18
CA MET A 78 -15.68 12.87 -13.87
C MET A 78 -16.68 13.97 -13.52
N ILE A 79 -16.34 15.25 -13.68
CA ILE A 79 -17.30 16.35 -13.46
C ILE A 79 -18.43 16.24 -14.49
N GLY A 80 -18.11 16.10 -15.77
CA GLY A 80 -19.09 15.95 -16.85
C GLY A 80 -20.12 14.83 -16.59
N PHE A 81 -19.68 13.68 -16.08
CA PHE A 81 -20.58 12.59 -15.68
C PHE A 81 -21.44 12.95 -14.44
N ILE A 82 -20.83 13.50 -13.39
CA ILE A 82 -21.52 13.73 -12.10
C ILE A 82 -22.48 14.91 -12.16
N THR A 83 -22.05 16.04 -12.73
CA THR A 83 -22.90 17.24 -12.82
C THR A 83 -23.76 17.22 -14.08
N GLY A 84 -23.27 16.63 -15.18
CA GLY A 84 -24.06 16.47 -16.41
C GLY A 84 -25.26 15.51 -16.26
N ALA A 85 -25.32 14.71 -15.19
CA ALA A 85 -26.54 13.99 -14.80
C ALA A 85 -27.76 14.93 -14.66
N ILE A 86 -27.59 16.20 -14.29
CA ILE A 86 -28.68 17.20 -14.23
C ILE A 86 -29.27 17.45 -15.64
N LEU A 87 -28.40 17.58 -16.64
CA LEU A 87 -28.75 17.78 -18.06
C LEU A 87 -29.28 16.50 -18.71
N TRP A 88 -28.99 15.34 -18.14
CA TRP A 88 -29.55 14.04 -18.55
C TRP A 88 -30.94 13.81 -17.95
N PHE A 89 -31.18 14.21 -16.70
CA PHE A 89 -32.53 14.25 -16.14
C PHE A 89 -33.42 15.28 -16.87
N GLU A 90 -32.86 16.41 -17.33
CA GLU A 90 -33.58 17.37 -18.17
C GLU A 90 -34.05 16.76 -19.50
N ALA A 91 -33.28 15.80 -20.05
CA ALA A 91 -33.60 15.14 -21.31
C ALA A 91 -34.95 14.39 -21.28
N TYR A 92 -35.39 13.91 -20.11
CA TYR A 92 -36.74 13.36 -19.94
C TYR A 92 -37.80 14.37 -20.39
N GLY A 93 -37.75 15.62 -19.91
CA GLY A 93 -38.70 16.66 -20.33
C GLY A 93 -38.54 17.03 -21.80
N GLN A 94 -37.29 17.19 -22.26
CA GLN A 94 -36.96 17.55 -23.65
C GLN A 94 -37.41 16.50 -24.70
N THR A 95 -37.58 15.23 -24.31
CA THR A 95 -38.17 14.22 -25.20
C THR A 95 -39.67 14.41 -25.44
N PHE A 96 -40.43 14.95 -24.47
CA PHE A 96 -41.84 15.31 -24.65
C PHE A 96 -41.99 16.69 -25.30
N ASP A 97 -41.17 17.65 -24.87
CA ASP A 97 -41.30 19.06 -25.26
C ASP A 97 -39.92 19.71 -25.51
N PRO A 98 -39.56 20.03 -26.77
CA PRO A 98 -38.24 20.52 -27.17
C PRO A 98 -37.68 21.71 -26.37
N GLU A 99 -38.56 22.62 -25.96
CA GLU A 99 -38.19 23.86 -25.26
C GLU A 99 -37.90 23.62 -23.77
N PHE A 100 -38.29 22.46 -23.22
CA PHE A 100 -38.18 22.15 -21.80
C PHE A 100 -36.79 22.45 -21.22
N HIS A 101 -36.81 23.11 -20.06
CA HIS A 101 -35.65 23.37 -19.21
C HIS A 101 -36.06 23.31 -17.74
N TRP A 102 -35.10 23.25 -16.83
CA TRP A 102 -35.40 23.34 -15.39
C TRP A 102 -36.06 24.69 -15.05
N PRO A 103 -37.25 24.73 -14.42
CA PRO A 103 -38.02 25.98 -14.28
C PRO A 103 -37.34 27.10 -13.48
N ILE A 104 -36.44 26.74 -12.56
CA ILE A 104 -35.76 27.71 -11.67
C ILE A 104 -34.44 28.20 -12.27
N ILE A 105 -33.62 27.28 -12.79
CA ILE A 105 -32.22 27.54 -13.19
C ILE A 105 -31.97 27.53 -14.70
N GLY A 106 -32.89 26.98 -15.48
CA GLY A 106 -32.66 26.64 -16.89
C GLY A 106 -32.42 27.82 -17.82
N ASN A 107 -32.84 29.02 -17.41
CA ASN A 107 -32.66 30.29 -18.14
C ASN A 107 -31.56 31.18 -17.53
N TRP A 108 -30.74 30.66 -16.61
CA TRP A 108 -29.63 31.42 -16.03
C TRP A 108 -28.42 31.34 -16.96
N GLY A 109 -27.82 32.47 -17.33
CA GLY A 109 -26.59 32.49 -18.14
C GLY A 109 -25.45 31.63 -17.57
N VAL A 110 -25.34 31.55 -16.25
CA VAL A 110 -24.39 30.67 -15.56
C VAL A 110 -24.69 29.18 -15.80
N TYR A 111 -25.96 28.79 -15.93
CA TYR A 111 -26.38 27.43 -16.25
C TYR A 111 -26.04 27.07 -17.70
N HIS A 112 -26.38 27.94 -18.65
CA HIS A 112 -26.03 27.74 -20.06
C HIS A 112 -24.51 27.66 -20.28
N PHE A 113 -23.73 28.53 -19.64
CA PHE A 113 -22.27 28.52 -19.68
C PHE A 113 -21.67 27.26 -19.03
N TRP A 114 -22.27 26.78 -17.94
CA TRP A 114 -21.85 25.53 -17.32
C TRP A 114 -22.13 24.31 -18.22
N ASP A 115 -23.32 24.22 -18.85
CA ASP A 115 -23.65 23.17 -19.84
C ASP A 115 -22.65 23.18 -21.01
N GLU A 116 -22.34 24.36 -21.55
CA GLU A 116 -21.33 24.56 -22.61
C GLU A 116 -19.98 23.93 -22.23
N LEU A 117 -19.48 24.26 -21.03
CA LEU A 117 -18.22 23.72 -20.52
C LEU A 117 -18.29 22.22 -20.23
N MET A 118 -19.45 21.69 -19.81
CA MET A 118 -19.61 20.26 -19.54
C MET A 118 -19.68 19.44 -20.83
N GLY A 119 -20.41 19.89 -21.84
CA GLY A 119 -20.46 19.21 -23.14
C GLY A 119 -19.08 19.14 -23.79
N ILE A 120 -18.42 20.30 -23.96
CA ILE A 120 -17.07 20.39 -24.54
C ILE A 120 -16.07 19.61 -23.68
N GLY A 121 -16.07 19.83 -22.36
CA GLY A 121 -15.13 19.19 -21.43
C GLY A 121 -15.25 17.67 -21.41
N THR A 122 -16.48 17.13 -21.44
CA THR A 122 -16.74 15.69 -21.50
C THR A 122 -16.19 15.09 -22.80
N VAL A 123 -16.47 15.71 -23.95
CA VAL A 123 -16.01 15.24 -25.27
C VAL A 123 -14.49 15.30 -25.39
N VAL A 124 -13.86 16.43 -25.06
CA VAL A 124 -12.40 16.58 -25.09
C VAL A 124 -11.71 15.60 -24.12
N GLY A 125 -12.26 15.46 -22.91
CA GLY A 125 -11.75 14.52 -21.91
C GLY A 125 -11.85 13.06 -22.36
N ILE A 126 -13.01 12.62 -22.86
CA ILE A 126 -13.19 11.20 -23.24
C ILE A 126 -12.42 10.84 -24.51
N LEU A 127 -12.35 11.73 -25.52
CA LEU A 127 -11.52 11.51 -26.71
C LEU A 127 -10.03 11.42 -26.35
N THR A 128 -9.57 12.23 -25.39
CA THR A 128 -8.20 12.13 -24.85
C THR A 128 -7.96 10.78 -24.16
N LEU A 129 -8.89 10.31 -23.32
CA LEU A 129 -8.77 9.01 -22.64
C LEU A 129 -8.83 7.82 -23.61
N ILE A 130 -9.70 7.87 -24.62
CA ILE A 130 -9.79 6.87 -25.70
C ILE A 130 -8.45 6.82 -26.46
N THR A 131 -7.90 7.98 -26.84
CA THR A 131 -6.60 8.08 -27.53
C THR A 131 -5.48 7.47 -26.68
N ILE A 132 -5.40 7.84 -25.40
CA ILE A 132 -4.44 7.27 -24.45
C ILE A 132 -4.63 5.75 -24.29
N ARG A 133 -5.87 5.22 -24.34
CA ARG A 133 -6.12 3.78 -24.32
C ARG A 133 -5.60 3.10 -25.58
N GLN A 134 -5.85 3.63 -26.77
CA GLN A 134 -5.40 3.03 -28.03
C GLN A 134 -3.86 3.04 -28.13
N LEU A 135 -3.21 4.14 -27.74
CA LEU A 135 -1.74 4.23 -27.66
C LEU A 135 -1.12 3.25 -26.64
N ASN A 136 -1.88 2.83 -25.63
CA ASN A 136 -1.45 1.86 -24.61
C ASN A 136 -2.06 0.46 -24.82
N HIS A 137 -2.70 0.18 -25.96
CA HIS A 137 -3.44 -1.06 -26.19
C HIS A 137 -2.51 -2.29 -26.20
N PRO A 138 -2.89 -3.45 -25.64
CA PRO A 138 -2.11 -4.70 -25.68
C PRO A 138 -2.02 -5.35 -27.09
N ARG A 139 -2.04 -4.54 -28.16
CA ARG A 139 -1.45 -4.86 -29.46
C ARG A 139 0.08 -4.69 -29.39
N ILE A 140 0.58 -3.82 -28.51
CA ILE A 140 1.99 -3.81 -28.07
C ILE A 140 2.26 -5.02 -27.16
N PRO A 141 3.52 -5.48 -27.00
CA PRO A 141 3.87 -6.62 -26.16
C PRO A 141 3.22 -6.59 -24.76
N GLN A 142 2.62 -7.70 -24.36
CA GLN A 142 1.70 -7.77 -23.21
C GLN A 142 2.28 -7.25 -21.88
N ARG A 143 3.59 -7.30 -21.66
CA ARG A 143 4.20 -6.77 -20.42
C ARG A 143 4.37 -5.24 -20.42
N LEU A 144 4.44 -4.61 -21.59
CA LEU A 144 4.55 -3.15 -21.75
C LEU A 144 3.19 -2.45 -21.58
N SER A 145 2.08 -3.08 -21.97
CA SER A 145 0.75 -2.50 -21.79
C SER A 145 0.27 -2.60 -20.34
N ARG A 146 0.04 -1.45 -19.68
CA ARG A 146 -0.65 -1.38 -18.39
C ARG A 146 -2.09 -1.93 -18.43
N PHE A 147 -2.71 -1.96 -19.60
CA PHE A 147 -4.05 -2.51 -19.84
C PHE A 147 -4.05 -3.99 -20.19
N SER A 148 -2.89 -4.66 -20.25
CA SER A 148 -2.81 -6.11 -20.44
C SER A 148 -3.60 -6.86 -19.35
N GLY A 149 -4.55 -7.71 -19.76
CA GLY A 149 -5.51 -8.39 -18.88
C GLY A 149 -6.69 -7.54 -18.38
N SER A 150 -6.83 -6.26 -18.77
CA SER A 150 -8.05 -5.49 -18.50
C SER A 150 -9.19 -5.86 -19.48
N LYS A 151 -10.45 -5.75 -19.06
CA LYS A 151 -11.63 -6.10 -19.86
C LYS A 151 -11.98 -4.98 -20.86
N PHE A 152 -11.58 -5.15 -22.12
CA PHE A 152 -11.73 -4.11 -23.16
C PHE A 152 -13.16 -3.88 -23.66
N GLY A 153 -14.00 -4.91 -23.79
CA GLY A 153 -15.41 -4.74 -24.17
C GLY A 153 -16.16 -3.78 -23.25
N PRO A 154 -16.14 -4.00 -21.91
CA PRO A 154 -16.68 -3.06 -20.93
C PRO A 154 -16.12 -1.64 -21.05
N ALA A 155 -14.80 -1.50 -21.28
CA ALA A 155 -14.18 -0.19 -21.45
C ALA A 155 -14.73 0.56 -22.67
N TYR A 156 -14.83 -0.11 -23.83
CA TYR A 156 -15.33 0.52 -25.06
C TYR A 156 -16.82 0.84 -25.02
N VAL A 157 -17.66 -0.01 -24.43
CA VAL A 157 -19.09 0.29 -24.23
C VAL A 157 -19.25 1.54 -23.37
N ILE A 158 -18.49 1.65 -22.28
CA ILE A 158 -18.52 2.81 -21.37
C ILE A 158 -17.93 4.07 -22.02
N GLU A 159 -16.88 3.96 -22.83
CA GLU A 159 -16.27 5.09 -23.53
C GLU A 159 -17.17 5.62 -24.66
N ALA A 160 -17.85 4.74 -25.40
CA ALA A 160 -18.85 5.12 -26.40
C ALA A 160 -20.07 5.81 -25.75
N ILE A 161 -20.57 5.30 -24.63
CA ILE A 161 -21.65 5.93 -23.87
C ILE A 161 -21.25 7.34 -23.40
N VAL A 162 -20.09 7.52 -22.77
CA VAL A 162 -19.66 8.84 -22.27
C VAL A 162 -19.44 9.84 -23.41
N LEU A 163 -18.98 9.38 -24.58
CA LEU A 163 -18.90 10.21 -25.78
C LEU A 163 -20.30 10.59 -26.30
N MET A 164 -21.27 9.67 -26.32
CA MET A 164 -22.65 9.98 -26.69
C MET A 164 -23.34 10.94 -25.69
N GLU A 165 -23.08 10.84 -24.40
CA GLU A 165 -23.57 11.82 -23.41
C GLU A 165 -23.02 13.23 -23.66
N GLY A 166 -21.69 13.36 -23.83
CA GLY A 166 -21.04 14.65 -24.08
C GLY A 166 -21.50 15.29 -25.39
N LEU A 167 -21.61 14.49 -26.46
CA LEU A 167 -22.20 14.94 -27.73
C LEU A 167 -23.70 15.26 -27.57
N GLY A 168 -24.43 14.51 -26.75
CA GLY A 168 -25.84 14.73 -26.45
C GLY A 168 -26.10 16.05 -25.72
N MET A 169 -25.21 16.49 -24.83
CA MET A 169 -25.26 17.85 -24.25
C MET A 169 -25.16 18.90 -25.37
N ILE A 170 -24.09 18.82 -26.18
CA ILE A 170 -23.81 19.75 -27.29
C ILE A 170 -24.96 19.80 -28.31
N PHE A 171 -25.43 18.66 -28.82
CA PHE A 171 -26.44 18.61 -29.88
C PHE A 171 -27.84 18.99 -29.41
N VAL A 172 -28.23 18.68 -28.16
CA VAL A 172 -29.49 19.18 -27.60
C VAL A 172 -29.45 20.70 -27.50
N LYS A 173 -28.40 21.28 -26.89
CA LYS A 173 -28.28 22.73 -26.72
C LYS A 173 -28.20 23.46 -28.07
N ALA A 174 -27.34 23.00 -28.98
CA ALA A 174 -27.23 23.55 -30.33
C ALA A 174 -28.55 23.41 -31.13
N GLY A 175 -29.29 22.32 -30.94
CA GLY A 175 -30.61 22.13 -31.54
C GLY A 175 -31.66 23.11 -31.02
N LYS A 176 -31.66 23.43 -29.71
CA LYS A 176 -32.53 24.47 -29.13
C LYS A 176 -32.16 25.86 -29.66
N ILE A 177 -30.87 26.19 -29.75
CA ILE A 177 -30.40 27.46 -30.34
C ILE A 177 -30.82 27.56 -31.82
N ALA A 178 -30.67 26.49 -32.60
CA ALA A 178 -31.09 26.44 -34.00
C ALA A 178 -32.63 26.57 -34.19
N LEU A 179 -33.42 26.08 -33.23
CA LEU A 179 -34.88 26.18 -33.24
C LEU A 179 -35.37 27.58 -32.88
N ASN A 180 -34.83 28.17 -31.81
CA ASN A 180 -35.32 29.41 -31.21
C ASN A 180 -34.65 30.68 -31.78
N GLY A 181 -33.41 30.56 -32.29
CA GLY A 181 -32.55 31.69 -32.64
C GLY A 181 -31.89 32.39 -31.44
N GLU A 182 -32.21 31.95 -30.21
CA GLU A 182 -31.77 32.56 -28.96
C GLU A 182 -30.46 31.92 -28.46
N GLY A 183 -29.33 32.42 -28.95
CA GLY A 183 -27.99 32.05 -28.48
C GLY A 183 -27.20 33.26 -27.98
N ASN A 184 -26.55 33.14 -26.82
CA ASN A 184 -25.74 34.20 -26.20
C ASN A 184 -24.23 33.91 -26.39
N PRO A 185 -23.48 34.76 -27.11
CA PRO A 185 -22.05 34.56 -27.37
C PRO A 185 -21.16 34.41 -26.13
N ALA A 186 -21.58 34.86 -24.95
CA ALA A 186 -20.83 34.71 -23.71
C ALA A 186 -21.03 33.35 -23.03
N THR A 187 -22.13 32.64 -23.31
CA THR A 187 -22.51 31.38 -22.65
C THR A 187 -22.57 30.18 -23.60
N ASP A 188 -22.71 30.44 -24.89
CA ASP A 188 -23.07 29.44 -25.92
C ASP A 188 -22.08 29.48 -27.11
N PHE A 189 -20.86 29.95 -26.84
CA PHE A 189 -19.84 30.35 -27.83
C PHE A 189 -19.47 29.27 -28.87
N PHE A 190 -19.67 27.99 -28.56
CA PHE A 190 -19.41 26.86 -29.44
C PHE A 190 -20.72 26.22 -29.94
N THR A 191 -21.72 26.04 -29.08
CA THR A 191 -23.02 25.45 -29.48
C THR A 191 -23.80 26.35 -30.44
N MET A 192 -23.61 27.67 -30.42
CA MET A 192 -24.08 28.57 -31.49
C MET A 192 -23.47 28.22 -32.86
N ARG A 193 -22.16 27.90 -32.90
CA ARG A 193 -21.48 27.53 -34.16
C ARG A 193 -21.84 26.14 -34.65
N VAL A 194 -22.25 25.25 -33.74
CA VAL A 194 -22.87 23.97 -34.09
C VAL A 194 -24.31 24.19 -34.58
N ALA A 195 -25.06 25.15 -34.00
CA ALA A 195 -26.42 25.50 -34.41
C ALA A 195 -26.49 26.05 -35.84
N GLU A 196 -25.49 26.80 -36.30
CA GLU A 196 -25.34 27.24 -37.70
C GLU A 196 -25.32 26.08 -38.72
N LEU A 197 -25.02 24.85 -38.27
CA LEU A 197 -24.97 23.64 -39.09
C LEU A 197 -26.24 22.78 -38.98
N LEU A 198 -27.24 23.20 -38.20
CA LEU A 198 -28.43 22.42 -37.85
C LEU A 198 -29.72 23.10 -38.34
N PRO A 199 -30.71 22.33 -38.86
CA PRO A 199 -32.00 22.91 -39.25
C PRO A 199 -32.85 23.24 -38.02
N ALA A 200 -33.57 24.37 -38.08
CA ALA A 200 -34.59 24.76 -37.10
C ALA A 200 -35.73 23.73 -37.03
N ASN A 201 -35.62 22.74 -36.15
CA ASN A 201 -36.52 21.58 -36.14
C ASN A 201 -36.78 21.04 -34.73
N ALA A 202 -37.98 21.31 -34.22
CA ALA A 202 -38.49 20.82 -32.93
C ALA A 202 -38.33 19.30 -32.73
N THR A 203 -38.62 18.50 -33.77
CA THR A 203 -38.50 17.03 -33.71
C THR A 203 -37.05 16.57 -33.56
N MET A 204 -36.10 17.28 -34.18
CA MET A 204 -34.67 16.95 -34.08
C MET A 204 -34.16 17.14 -32.64
N VAL A 205 -34.59 18.19 -31.94
CA VAL A 205 -34.22 18.43 -30.53
C VAL A 205 -34.68 17.27 -29.64
N SER A 206 -35.94 16.87 -29.73
CA SER A 206 -36.44 15.72 -28.97
C SER A 206 -35.79 14.39 -29.37
N ILE A 207 -35.32 14.23 -30.62
CA ILE A 207 -34.53 13.06 -31.04
C ILE A 207 -33.13 13.08 -30.40
N PHE A 208 -32.43 14.22 -30.37
CA PHE A 208 -31.15 14.33 -29.68
C PHE A 208 -31.31 14.09 -28.16
N ALA A 209 -32.36 14.64 -27.55
CA ALA A 209 -32.69 14.38 -26.15
C ALA A 209 -33.01 12.90 -25.90
N PHE A 210 -33.71 12.24 -26.83
CA PHE A 210 -34.01 10.81 -26.73
C PHE A 210 -32.76 9.94 -26.86
N ILE A 211 -31.85 10.26 -27.79
CA ILE A 211 -30.57 9.55 -27.94
C ILE A 211 -29.73 9.66 -26.65
N LYS A 212 -29.61 10.88 -26.10
CA LYS A 212 -28.92 11.17 -24.82
C LYS A 212 -29.57 10.43 -23.65
N LEU A 213 -30.91 10.47 -23.54
CA LEU A 213 -31.64 9.72 -22.52
C LEU A 213 -31.33 8.22 -22.64
N MET A 214 -31.39 7.66 -23.85
CA MET A 214 -31.17 6.25 -24.11
C MET A 214 -29.72 5.78 -23.92
N SER A 215 -28.70 6.63 -24.10
CA SER A 215 -27.31 6.27 -23.77
C SER A 215 -27.10 6.08 -22.26
N GLY A 216 -27.68 6.95 -21.42
CA GLY A 216 -27.70 6.76 -19.97
C GLY A 216 -28.59 5.59 -19.53
N MET A 217 -29.68 5.28 -20.25
CA MET A 217 -30.45 4.05 -19.99
C MET A 217 -29.64 2.79 -20.32
N ALA A 218 -28.86 2.79 -21.39
CA ALA A 218 -27.93 1.72 -21.71
C ALA A 218 -26.85 1.57 -20.62
N PHE A 219 -26.33 2.68 -20.08
CA PHE A 219 -25.42 2.66 -18.93
C PHE A 219 -26.04 1.95 -17.74
N LEU A 220 -27.20 2.43 -17.25
CA LEU A 220 -27.88 1.85 -16.08
C LEU A 220 -28.17 0.36 -16.28
N TYR A 221 -28.67 -0.02 -17.46
CA TYR A 221 -28.95 -1.43 -17.77
C TYR A 221 -27.69 -2.30 -17.77
N TYR A 222 -26.68 -1.96 -18.57
CA TYR A 222 -25.48 -2.79 -18.71
C TYR A 222 -24.66 -2.86 -17.42
N VAL A 223 -24.52 -1.75 -16.70
CA VAL A 223 -23.77 -1.69 -15.44
C VAL A 223 -24.50 -2.47 -14.33
N GLY A 224 -25.83 -2.33 -14.25
CA GLY A 224 -26.67 -3.14 -13.36
C GLY A 224 -26.59 -4.64 -13.59
N ARG A 225 -26.54 -5.07 -14.87
CA ARG A 225 -26.36 -6.48 -15.22
C ARG A 225 -24.95 -7.02 -14.97
N ASN A 226 -23.93 -6.18 -14.97
CA ASN A 226 -22.53 -6.59 -14.95
C ASN A 226 -21.77 -6.02 -13.73
N ILE A 227 -21.97 -6.63 -12.57
CA ILE A 227 -21.38 -6.17 -11.30
C ILE A 227 -19.84 -6.18 -11.26
N THR A 228 -19.16 -6.97 -12.11
CA THR A 228 -17.69 -7.00 -12.20
C THR A 228 -17.10 -6.00 -13.20
N TRP A 229 -17.89 -5.10 -13.79
CA TRP A 229 -17.37 -4.00 -14.62
C TRP A 229 -16.79 -2.88 -13.74
N GLY A 230 -15.60 -3.09 -13.16
CA GLY A 230 -14.94 -2.12 -12.28
C GLY A 230 -14.65 -0.75 -12.95
N VAL A 231 -14.48 -0.73 -14.28
CA VAL A 231 -14.41 0.52 -15.08
C VAL A 231 -15.70 1.34 -15.03
N ALA A 232 -16.84 0.74 -14.70
CA ALA A 232 -18.10 1.43 -14.47
C ALA A 232 -18.39 1.63 -12.97
N TRP A 233 -18.28 0.58 -12.16
CA TRP A 233 -18.70 0.62 -10.75
C TRP A 233 -17.86 1.54 -9.85
N HIS A 234 -16.61 1.83 -10.20
CA HIS A 234 -15.79 2.77 -9.42
C HIS A 234 -16.36 4.20 -9.36
N ARG A 235 -17.22 4.61 -10.31
CA ARG A 235 -17.89 5.93 -10.25
C ARG A 235 -18.85 6.04 -9.07
N PHE A 236 -19.17 4.91 -8.42
CA PHE A 236 -19.97 4.84 -7.21
C PHE A 236 -19.15 4.34 -6.02
N SER A 237 -18.33 3.29 -6.20
CA SER A 237 -17.60 2.67 -5.08
C SER A 237 -16.35 3.43 -4.63
N ALA A 238 -15.73 4.27 -5.48
CA ALA A 238 -14.51 5.01 -5.13
C ALA A 238 -14.72 5.99 -3.96
N PHE A 239 -15.88 6.64 -3.88
CA PHE A 239 -16.24 7.52 -2.76
C PHE A 239 -16.13 6.77 -1.42
N PHE A 240 -16.80 5.61 -1.33
CA PHE A 240 -16.79 4.78 -0.13
C PHE A 240 -15.38 4.23 0.16
N ASN A 241 -14.62 3.81 -0.86
CA ASN A 241 -13.29 3.26 -0.63
C ASN A 241 -12.28 4.30 -0.11
N ILE A 242 -12.37 5.54 -0.60
CA ILE A 242 -11.56 6.67 -0.12
C ILE A 242 -11.99 7.12 1.29
N TYR A 243 -13.30 7.10 1.59
CA TYR A 243 -13.79 7.42 2.93
C TYR A 243 -13.37 6.36 3.97
N PHE A 244 -13.47 5.07 3.62
CA PHE A 244 -13.14 3.93 4.48
C PHE A 244 -11.67 3.46 4.36
N LYS A 245 -10.75 4.36 3.94
CA LYS A 245 -9.28 4.14 3.95
C LYS A 245 -8.77 3.52 5.25
N ARG A 246 -7.60 2.88 5.20
CA ARG A 246 -6.92 2.38 6.41
C ARG A 246 -6.61 3.52 7.37
N GLU A 247 -5.76 4.45 6.96
CA GLU A 247 -5.41 5.64 7.74
C GLU A 247 -6.54 6.68 7.73
N ASP A 248 -6.78 7.36 8.87
CA ASP A 248 -7.83 8.36 9.01
C ASP A 248 -7.37 9.81 8.76
N ASP A 249 -6.06 10.07 8.84
CA ASP A 249 -5.41 11.31 8.39
C ASP A 249 -5.53 11.52 6.86
N GLY A 250 -5.91 10.47 6.14
CA GLY A 250 -6.05 10.45 4.69
C GLY A 250 -4.80 10.03 3.93
N GLY A 251 -3.82 9.45 4.61
CA GLY A 251 -2.64 8.80 4.03
C GLY A 251 -2.96 7.67 3.04
N VAL A 252 -1.92 6.93 2.68
CA VAL A 252 -2.05 5.68 1.91
C VAL A 252 -1.81 4.51 2.86
N ALA A 253 -2.48 3.37 2.64
CA ALA A 253 -2.34 2.15 3.43
C ALA A 253 -0.93 1.52 3.36
N LEU A 254 0.05 2.18 3.97
CA LEU A 254 1.48 1.85 4.05
C LEU A 254 2.06 2.36 5.39
N GLY A 255 3.36 2.18 5.62
CA GLY A 255 3.94 2.30 6.96
C GLY A 255 3.96 0.92 7.60
N ALA A 256 3.21 0.76 8.70
CA ALA A 256 2.93 -0.55 9.29
C ALA A 256 2.21 -1.50 8.32
N ALA A 257 2.43 -2.81 8.47
CA ALA A 257 1.44 -3.81 8.12
C ALA A 257 0.24 -3.69 9.06
N LYS A 258 -0.96 -3.94 8.53
CA LYS A 258 -2.16 -4.21 9.32
C LYS A 258 -1.90 -5.43 10.23
N PRO A 259 -2.30 -5.44 11.53
CA PRO A 259 -2.27 -6.63 12.36
C PRO A 259 -3.00 -7.81 11.72
N MET A 260 -2.73 -9.04 12.16
CA MET A 260 -3.59 -10.17 11.83
C MET A 260 -4.95 -9.97 12.50
N MET A 261 -6.06 -10.10 11.76
CA MET A 261 -7.40 -9.78 12.26
C MET A 261 -8.34 -10.97 12.10
N SER A 262 -9.13 -11.27 13.13
CA SER A 262 -10.26 -12.20 13.08
C SER A 262 -11.49 -11.52 13.69
N LYS A 263 -12.69 -11.72 13.13
CA LYS A 263 -13.97 -11.21 13.67
C LYS A 263 -14.02 -9.68 13.98
N GLY A 264 -13.07 -8.90 13.44
CA GLY A 264 -12.91 -7.46 13.72
C GLY A 264 -12.00 -7.09 14.90
N ARG A 265 -11.36 -8.07 15.57
CA ARG A 265 -10.31 -7.85 16.58
C ARG A 265 -8.93 -8.22 16.03
N ALA A 266 -7.87 -7.64 16.60
CA ALA A 266 -6.49 -8.06 16.32
C ALA A 266 -6.17 -9.36 17.07
N LEU A 267 -5.34 -10.20 16.47
CA LEU A 267 -4.87 -11.45 17.06
C LEU A 267 -3.45 -11.34 17.61
N ASP A 268 -3.28 -11.85 18.82
CA ASP A 268 -2.01 -12.07 19.50
C ASP A 268 -1.94 -13.52 20.03
N MET A 269 -0.84 -13.90 20.68
CA MET A 269 -0.64 -15.26 21.18
C MET A 269 -1.54 -15.64 22.36
N GLU A 270 -2.06 -14.67 23.10
CA GLU A 270 -2.85 -14.90 24.31
C GLU A 270 -4.35 -14.97 23.98
N ASN A 271 -4.77 -14.26 22.94
CA ASN A 271 -6.16 -14.07 22.57
C ASN A 271 -6.62 -14.95 21.39
N VAL A 272 -5.72 -15.66 20.71
CA VAL A 272 -6.05 -16.51 19.55
C VAL A 272 -6.80 -17.78 19.98
N ASP A 273 -7.91 -18.05 19.31
CA ASP A 273 -8.66 -19.31 19.40
C ASP A 273 -8.48 -20.11 18.09
N PRO A 274 -7.62 -21.15 18.06
CA PRO A 274 -7.35 -21.90 16.83
C PRO A 274 -8.57 -22.60 16.23
N ASP A 275 -9.59 -22.91 17.03
CA ASP A 275 -10.78 -23.64 16.57
C ASP A 275 -11.82 -22.69 15.93
N THR A 276 -11.74 -21.38 16.19
CA THR A 276 -12.76 -20.42 15.71
C THR A 276 -12.23 -19.12 15.09
N ASP A 277 -10.94 -18.78 15.21
CA ASP A 277 -10.35 -17.59 14.57
C ASP A 277 -9.71 -17.87 13.21
N THR A 278 -9.67 -16.83 12.38
CA THR A 278 -9.08 -16.91 11.04
C THR A 278 -7.67 -16.32 11.02
N LEU A 279 -6.65 -17.15 10.80
CA LEU A 279 -5.24 -16.74 10.81
C LEU A 279 -4.81 -16.25 9.42
N GLY A 280 -5.26 -15.06 9.04
CA GLY A 280 -5.06 -14.52 7.69
C GLY A 280 -6.30 -14.70 6.80
N ALA A 281 -6.10 -14.95 5.51
CA ALA A 281 -7.18 -15.16 4.54
C ALA A 281 -6.88 -16.33 3.59
N GLY A 282 -7.60 -17.44 3.77
CA GLY A 282 -7.55 -18.64 2.91
C GLY A 282 -8.77 -18.83 2.03
N ARG A 283 -9.85 -18.09 2.32
CA ARG A 283 -11.09 -18.01 1.54
C ARG A 283 -11.46 -16.54 1.36
N ILE A 284 -12.24 -16.22 0.33
CA ILE A 284 -12.60 -14.82 0.02
C ILE A 284 -13.46 -14.16 1.11
N GLU A 285 -14.27 -14.95 1.82
CA GLU A 285 -15.06 -14.55 3.00
C GLU A 285 -14.21 -14.24 4.25
N ASP A 286 -12.96 -14.69 4.31
CA ASP A 286 -12.04 -14.38 5.42
C ASP A 286 -11.59 -12.90 5.38
N PHE A 287 -11.54 -12.28 4.19
CA PHE A 287 -11.25 -10.85 4.07
C PHE A 287 -12.38 -10.00 4.67
N SER A 288 -12.00 -8.90 5.32
CA SER A 288 -12.96 -7.90 5.80
C SER A 288 -13.84 -7.31 4.70
N TRP A 289 -15.01 -6.77 5.05
CA TRP A 289 -15.90 -6.08 4.10
C TRP A 289 -15.21 -4.94 3.32
N LYS A 290 -14.20 -4.27 3.91
CA LYS A 290 -13.37 -3.28 3.20
C LYS A 290 -12.47 -3.91 2.12
N GLY A 291 -12.04 -5.17 2.30
CA GLY A 291 -11.39 -5.95 1.25
C GLY A 291 -12.33 -6.20 0.07
N TRP A 292 -13.56 -6.62 0.33
CA TRP A 292 -14.58 -6.78 -0.71
C TRP A 292 -14.89 -5.46 -1.46
N LEU A 293 -14.90 -4.33 -0.75
CA LEU A 293 -15.03 -3.00 -1.35
C LEU A 293 -13.81 -2.61 -2.20
N ASP A 294 -12.60 -2.92 -1.74
CA ASP A 294 -11.34 -2.74 -2.50
C ASP A 294 -11.38 -3.51 -3.83
N PHE A 295 -11.74 -4.80 -3.77
CA PHE A 295 -11.80 -5.67 -4.94
C PHE A 295 -12.81 -5.12 -5.96
N THR A 296 -14.01 -4.75 -5.49
CA THR A 296 -15.07 -4.11 -6.28
C THR A 296 -14.61 -2.81 -6.95
N THR A 297 -13.81 -2.00 -6.24
CA THR A 297 -13.38 -0.66 -6.68
C THR A 297 -12.23 -0.68 -7.69
N CYS A 298 -11.70 -1.85 -8.05
CA CYS A 298 -10.63 -1.97 -9.04
C CYS A 298 -11.04 -1.47 -10.44
N THR A 299 -10.57 -0.28 -10.79
CA THR A 299 -10.79 0.43 -12.06
C THR A 299 -10.17 -0.23 -13.30
N GLU A 300 -9.38 -1.29 -13.12
CA GLU A 300 -8.56 -1.94 -14.15
C GLU A 300 -7.57 -1.00 -14.89
N CYS A 301 -7.25 0.17 -14.31
CA CYS A 301 -6.48 1.24 -14.96
C CYS A 301 -4.97 0.98 -15.14
N GLY A 302 -4.44 -0.07 -14.49
CA GLY A 302 -3.06 -0.52 -14.66
C GLY A 302 -1.96 0.28 -13.96
N ARG A 303 -2.25 1.35 -13.19
CA ARG A 303 -1.22 2.13 -12.49
C ARG A 303 -0.39 1.29 -11.53
N CYS A 304 -1.04 0.47 -10.69
CA CYS A 304 -0.39 -0.44 -9.76
C CYS A 304 0.38 -1.58 -10.46
N GLN A 305 0.01 -1.94 -11.70
CA GLN A 305 0.71 -2.92 -12.53
C GLN A 305 1.99 -2.32 -13.14
N SER A 306 1.92 -1.17 -13.80
CA SER A 306 3.08 -0.53 -14.45
C SER A 306 4.15 -0.03 -13.48
N GLN A 307 3.84 0.03 -12.18
CA GLN A 307 4.77 0.43 -11.12
C GLN A 307 5.17 -0.76 -10.22
N CYS A 308 4.72 -1.98 -10.53
CA CYS A 308 5.11 -3.18 -9.81
C CYS A 308 6.49 -3.68 -10.30
N PRO A 309 7.50 -3.83 -9.42
CA PRO A 309 8.82 -4.33 -9.82
C PRO A 309 8.78 -5.78 -10.33
N ALA A 310 7.87 -6.60 -9.80
CA ALA A 310 7.69 -7.98 -10.23
C ALA A 310 7.10 -8.04 -11.66
N TRP A 311 6.01 -7.31 -11.94
CA TRP A 311 5.42 -7.23 -13.27
C TRP A 311 6.44 -6.78 -14.33
N ASN A 312 7.16 -5.70 -14.04
CA ASN A 312 8.13 -5.07 -14.95
C ASN A 312 9.36 -5.96 -15.20
N THR A 313 9.65 -6.93 -14.33
CA THR A 313 10.74 -7.92 -14.51
C THR A 313 10.27 -9.27 -15.05
N GLY A 314 8.99 -9.41 -15.41
CA GLY A 314 8.44 -10.60 -16.07
C GLY A 314 7.80 -11.65 -15.16
N LYS A 315 7.79 -11.44 -13.84
CA LYS A 315 7.16 -12.36 -12.86
C LYS A 315 5.63 -12.37 -12.98
N PRO A 316 4.92 -13.42 -12.51
CA PRO A 316 3.47 -13.51 -12.70
C PRO A 316 2.68 -12.41 -11.98
N LEU A 317 3.19 -11.85 -10.88
CA LEU A 317 2.50 -10.81 -10.11
C LEU A 317 2.20 -9.54 -10.92
N SER A 318 0.91 -9.34 -11.22
CA SER A 318 0.30 -8.01 -11.38
C SER A 318 -0.63 -7.72 -10.21
N PRO A 319 -0.40 -6.65 -9.44
CA PRO A 319 -1.32 -6.21 -8.39
C PRO A 319 -2.72 -5.86 -8.92
N LYS A 320 -2.85 -5.48 -10.20
CA LYS A 320 -4.16 -5.28 -10.83
C LYS A 320 -4.89 -6.61 -11.03
N LEU A 321 -4.19 -7.62 -11.56
CA LEU A 321 -4.81 -8.90 -11.90
C LEU A 321 -5.16 -9.70 -10.64
N LEU A 322 -4.31 -9.68 -9.60
CA LEU A 322 -4.64 -10.25 -8.28
C LEU A 322 -5.96 -9.69 -7.73
N ILE A 323 -6.12 -8.36 -7.71
CA ILE A 323 -7.35 -7.72 -7.21
C ILE A 323 -8.55 -8.01 -8.15
N MET A 324 -8.34 -8.16 -9.46
CA MET A 324 -9.39 -8.59 -10.39
C MET A 324 -9.82 -10.04 -10.17
N SER A 325 -8.89 -10.96 -9.89
CA SER A 325 -9.20 -12.36 -9.55
C SER A 325 -10.01 -12.42 -8.25
N LEU A 326 -9.58 -11.73 -7.18
CA LEU A 326 -10.31 -11.66 -5.91
C LEU A 326 -11.73 -11.08 -6.10
N ARG A 327 -11.89 -10.04 -6.92
CA ARG A 327 -13.19 -9.45 -7.26
C ARG A 327 -14.09 -10.43 -8.01
N ASP A 328 -13.56 -11.06 -9.06
CA ASP A 328 -14.35 -11.89 -9.97
C ASP A 328 -14.73 -13.23 -9.29
N HIS A 329 -13.81 -13.82 -8.53
CA HIS A 329 -14.06 -14.98 -7.65
C HIS A 329 -15.10 -14.65 -6.57
N GLY A 330 -14.90 -13.55 -5.82
CA GLY A 330 -15.86 -13.12 -4.79
C GLY A 330 -17.27 -12.89 -5.35
N ALA A 331 -17.38 -12.25 -6.52
CA ALA A 331 -18.66 -12.04 -7.19
C ALA A 331 -19.32 -13.34 -7.69
N ALA A 332 -18.53 -14.36 -8.04
CA ALA A 332 -19.01 -15.66 -8.50
C ALA A 332 -19.36 -16.63 -7.36
N LYS A 333 -18.63 -16.60 -6.24
CA LYS A 333 -18.90 -17.37 -5.01
C LYS A 333 -19.98 -16.74 -4.12
N ALA A 334 -20.21 -15.42 -4.21
CA ALA A 334 -21.21 -14.69 -3.42
C ALA A 334 -22.62 -15.31 -3.36
N PRO A 335 -23.21 -15.90 -4.44
CA PRO A 335 -24.52 -16.54 -4.36
C PRO A 335 -24.58 -17.75 -3.42
N TYR A 336 -23.47 -18.47 -3.26
CA TYR A 336 -23.34 -19.58 -2.31
C TYR A 336 -23.21 -19.05 -0.87
N LEU A 337 -22.32 -18.08 -0.66
CA LEU A 337 -22.09 -17.45 0.65
C LEU A 337 -23.34 -16.73 1.18
N LEU A 338 -24.09 -16.06 0.31
CA LEU A 338 -25.35 -15.37 0.65
C LEU A 338 -26.53 -16.31 0.90
N ALA A 339 -26.44 -17.58 0.47
CA ALA A 339 -27.40 -18.61 0.88
C ALA A 339 -27.11 -19.17 2.29
N GLY A 340 -25.95 -18.85 2.86
CA GLY A 340 -25.46 -19.38 4.13
C GLY A 340 -24.34 -20.42 3.99
N GLY A 341 -23.96 -20.79 2.77
CA GLY A 341 -22.94 -21.82 2.50
C GLY A 341 -21.57 -21.44 3.05
N ARG A 342 -20.91 -22.39 3.72
CA ARG A 342 -19.56 -22.26 4.28
C ARG A 342 -18.87 -23.62 4.30
N LYS A 343 -17.57 -23.64 4.00
CA LYS A 343 -16.70 -24.81 4.17
C LYS A 343 -15.72 -24.59 5.30
N ASP A 344 -15.36 -25.69 5.96
CA ASP A 344 -14.37 -25.73 7.03
C ASP A 344 -12.92 -25.73 6.46
N MET A 345 -11.99 -26.38 7.16
CA MET A 345 -10.62 -26.62 6.70
C MET A 345 -10.44 -27.93 5.91
N GLY A 346 -11.29 -28.95 6.12
CA GLY A 346 -11.31 -30.18 5.32
C GLY A 346 -11.99 -30.02 3.96
N GLY A 347 -12.79 -28.97 3.79
CA GLY A 347 -13.63 -28.74 2.61
C GLY A 347 -15.06 -29.25 2.77
N ASP A 348 -15.43 -29.71 3.97
CA ASP A 348 -16.77 -30.17 4.31
C ASP A 348 -17.72 -28.96 4.49
N GLU A 349 -18.98 -29.13 4.08
CA GLU A 349 -20.00 -28.08 4.22
C GLU A 349 -20.45 -27.98 5.69
N VAL A 350 -20.27 -26.81 6.28
CA VAL A 350 -20.63 -26.48 7.67
C VAL A 350 -21.63 -25.32 7.76
N GLY A 351 -21.93 -24.64 6.65
CA GLY A 351 -22.91 -23.54 6.61
C GLY A 351 -24.32 -24.00 6.27
N LEU A 352 -24.44 -24.81 5.21
CA LEU A 352 -25.70 -25.37 4.71
C LEU A 352 -25.82 -26.85 5.09
N VAL A 353 -26.09 -27.11 6.37
CA VAL A 353 -26.30 -28.46 6.91
C VAL A 353 -27.76 -28.75 7.30
N ASP A 354 -28.07 -30.03 7.50
CA ASP A 354 -29.30 -30.51 8.16
C ASP A 354 -29.14 -30.57 9.70
N ALA A 355 -30.14 -31.11 10.41
CA ALA A 355 -30.11 -31.21 11.87
C ALA A 355 -29.07 -32.23 12.38
N GLU A 356 -28.65 -33.15 11.49
CA GLU A 356 -27.69 -34.20 11.70
C GLU A 356 -26.25 -33.78 11.28
N GLY A 357 -26.06 -32.53 10.84
CA GLY A 357 -24.77 -31.95 10.47
C GLY A 357 -24.26 -32.31 9.07
N LYS A 358 -25.12 -32.82 8.18
CA LYS A 358 -24.75 -33.23 6.81
C LYS A 358 -25.15 -32.18 5.76
N PRO A 359 -24.51 -32.14 4.58
CA PRO A 359 -24.83 -31.16 3.54
C PRO A 359 -26.31 -31.16 3.13
N ASN A 360 -26.96 -30.01 3.23
CA ASN A 360 -28.39 -29.83 2.97
C ASN A 360 -28.66 -29.74 1.46
N GLU A 361 -28.82 -30.90 0.81
CA GLU A 361 -29.06 -31.02 -0.63
C GLU A 361 -30.19 -30.12 -1.13
N ALA A 362 -31.29 -29.99 -0.35
CA ALA A 362 -32.45 -29.18 -0.71
C ALA A 362 -32.21 -27.65 -0.59
N ALA A 363 -31.15 -27.22 0.10
CA ALA A 363 -30.65 -25.85 0.05
C ALA A 363 -29.63 -25.67 -1.08
N LEU A 364 -28.67 -26.59 -1.20
CA LEU A 364 -27.63 -26.59 -2.23
C LEU A 364 -28.18 -26.69 -3.66
N ALA A 365 -29.33 -27.35 -3.86
CA ALA A 365 -30.03 -27.43 -5.15
C ALA A 365 -30.66 -26.09 -5.60
N LYS A 366 -30.77 -25.09 -4.72
CA LYS A 366 -31.26 -23.74 -5.04
C LYS A 366 -30.13 -22.79 -5.49
N ILE A 367 -28.88 -23.23 -5.34
CA ILE A 367 -27.67 -22.48 -5.69
C ILE A 367 -27.19 -22.96 -7.06
N SER A 368 -26.80 -22.04 -7.94
CA SER A 368 -26.31 -22.40 -9.28
C SER A 368 -25.04 -23.25 -9.20
N GLU A 369 -24.94 -24.27 -10.07
CA GLU A 369 -23.76 -25.14 -10.15
C GLU A 369 -22.44 -24.36 -10.30
N ALA A 370 -22.46 -23.26 -11.06
CA ALA A 370 -21.29 -22.38 -11.20
C ALA A 370 -20.85 -21.73 -9.88
N ALA A 371 -21.78 -21.36 -8.98
CA ALA A 371 -21.43 -20.76 -7.69
C ALA A 371 -20.98 -21.81 -6.66
N LYS A 372 -21.48 -23.05 -6.76
CA LYS A 372 -20.96 -24.19 -5.98
C LYS A 372 -19.57 -24.60 -6.46
N ALA A 373 -19.38 -24.80 -7.77
CA ALA A 373 -18.08 -25.13 -8.35
C ALA A 373 -17.00 -24.06 -8.09
N GLU A 374 -17.38 -22.78 -8.03
CA GLU A 374 -16.47 -21.69 -7.63
C GLU A 374 -16.16 -21.70 -6.12
N ALA A 375 -17.05 -22.27 -5.28
CA ALA A 375 -16.82 -22.42 -3.84
C ALA A 375 -15.85 -23.57 -3.48
N GLU A 376 -15.66 -24.55 -4.39
CA GLU A 376 -14.68 -25.63 -4.26
C GLU A 376 -13.23 -25.19 -4.57
N ARG A 377 -13.02 -23.98 -5.11
CA ARG A 377 -11.71 -23.53 -5.58
C ARG A 377 -10.89 -22.90 -4.45
N PRO A 378 -9.65 -23.34 -4.21
CA PRO A 378 -8.81 -22.77 -3.17
C PRO A 378 -8.36 -21.34 -3.55
N LEU A 379 -8.32 -20.42 -2.58
CA LEU A 379 -7.98 -19.02 -2.83
C LEU A 379 -6.54 -18.86 -3.31
N VAL A 380 -5.62 -19.61 -2.70
CA VAL A 380 -4.23 -19.75 -3.13
C VAL A 380 -4.01 -21.20 -3.57
N GLY A 381 -3.33 -21.40 -4.69
CA GLY A 381 -3.08 -22.75 -5.24
C GLY A 381 -2.74 -22.72 -6.72
N GLY A 382 -2.12 -23.80 -7.20
CA GLY A 382 -1.72 -23.95 -8.60
C GLY A 382 -2.88 -24.18 -9.57
N GLU A 383 -2.55 -24.21 -10.87
CA GLU A 383 -3.51 -24.54 -11.95
C GLU A 383 -4.04 -25.98 -11.83
N ASP A 384 -3.25 -26.89 -11.27
CA ASP A 384 -3.58 -28.29 -11.00
C ASP A 384 -4.70 -28.48 -9.97
N VAL A 385 -4.79 -27.58 -8.99
CA VAL A 385 -5.91 -27.49 -8.02
C VAL A 385 -6.92 -26.39 -8.38
N ASN A 386 -6.83 -25.82 -9.59
CA ASN A 386 -7.72 -24.77 -10.11
C ASN A 386 -7.83 -23.53 -9.19
N GLY A 387 -6.73 -23.15 -8.54
CA GLY A 387 -6.68 -22.04 -7.58
C GLY A 387 -7.04 -20.66 -8.16
N ILE A 388 -7.37 -19.71 -7.28
CA ILE A 388 -7.70 -18.32 -7.68
C ILE A 388 -6.44 -17.46 -7.86
N ILE A 389 -5.47 -17.63 -6.95
CA ILE A 389 -4.17 -16.95 -6.93
C ILE A 389 -3.05 -17.99 -6.92
N ASP A 390 -2.28 -18.05 -7.99
CA ASP A 390 -1.08 -18.89 -8.08
C ASP A 390 -0.03 -18.49 -7.01
N PRO A 391 0.62 -19.44 -6.30
CA PRO A 391 1.60 -19.12 -5.26
C PRO A 391 2.75 -18.21 -5.73
N GLU A 392 3.24 -18.31 -6.97
CA GLU A 392 4.29 -17.43 -7.50
C GLU A 392 3.80 -15.99 -7.68
N VAL A 393 2.49 -15.75 -7.86
CA VAL A 393 1.90 -14.40 -7.78
C VAL A 393 2.06 -13.83 -6.36
N LEU A 394 1.78 -14.64 -5.35
CA LEU A 394 1.84 -14.25 -3.94
C LEU A 394 3.30 -14.02 -3.49
N TRP A 395 4.20 -14.96 -3.79
CA TRP A 395 5.58 -14.96 -3.34
C TRP A 395 6.48 -14.00 -4.15
N SER A 396 6.11 -13.63 -5.37
CA SER A 396 6.74 -12.53 -6.13
C SER A 396 6.60 -11.14 -5.49
N CYS A 397 5.74 -10.95 -4.47
CA CYS A 397 5.54 -9.64 -3.86
C CYS A 397 6.72 -9.23 -2.94
N THR A 398 7.29 -8.04 -3.19
CA THR A 398 8.35 -7.44 -2.37
C THR A 398 7.85 -6.52 -1.25
N THR A 399 6.54 -6.53 -0.96
CA THR A 399 5.82 -5.66 0.00
C THR A 399 6.10 -4.15 -0.07
N CYS A 400 6.77 -3.67 -1.13
CA CYS A 400 7.35 -2.33 -1.23
C CYS A 400 6.37 -1.16 -1.45
N GLY A 401 5.07 -1.40 -1.30
CA GLY A 401 4.00 -0.39 -1.37
C GLY A 401 3.74 0.28 -2.72
N ALA A 402 4.49 -0.04 -3.79
CA ALA A 402 4.39 0.65 -5.08
C ALA A 402 2.98 0.59 -5.71
N CYS A 403 2.25 -0.49 -5.49
CA CYS A 403 0.86 -0.66 -5.93
C CYS A 403 -0.13 0.26 -5.20
N VAL A 404 0.04 0.45 -3.88
CA VAL A 404 -0.84 1.26 -3.03
C VAL A 404 -0.60 2.75 -3.27
N GLU A 405 0.66 3.20 -3.22
CA GLU A 405 1.03 4.61 -3.48
C GLU A 405 0.64 5.09 -4.89
N GLN A 406 0.45 4.16 -5.84
CA GLN A 406 0.06 4.45 -7.22
C GLN A 406 -1.44 4.16 -7.49
N CYS A 407 -2.19 3.77 -6.46
CA CYS A 407 -3.64 3.62 -6.51
C CYS A 407 -4.33 4.98 -6.24
N PRO A 408 -5.22 5.46 -7.13
CA PRO A 408 -5.98 6.70 -6.90
C PRO A 408 -7.09 6.59 -5.85
N VAL A 409 -7.45 5.36 -5.47
CA VAL A 409 -8.58 5.00 -4.60
C VAL A 409 -8.16 4.15 -3.39
N ASP A 410 -6.85 4.12 -3.11
CA ASP A 410 -6.18 3.47 -1.97
C ASP A 410 -6.64 2.02 -1.66
N ILE A 411 -6.53 1.15 -2.67
CA ILE A 411 -6.69 -0.30 -2.49
C ILE A 411 -5.48 -0.86 -1.72
N GLU A 412 -5.75 -1.63 -0.68
CA GLU A 412 -4.82 -2.13 0.34
C GLU A 412 -4.02 -3.35 -0.14
N HIS A 413 -3.55 -3.32 -1.39
CA HIS A 413 -2.91 -4.44 -2.12
C HIS A 413 -1.84 -5.21 -1.33
N VAL A 414 -1.10 -4.54 -0.42
CA VAL A 414 -0.04 -5.17 0.37
C VAL A 414 -0.61 -5.93 1.57
N ASP A 415 -1.62 -5.38 2.26
CA ASP A 415 -2.24 -6.06 3.40
C ASP A 415 -3.00 -7.32 2.92
N HIS A 416 -3.72 -7.26 1.79
CA HIS A 416 -4.37 -8.45 1.22
C HIS A 416 -3.38 -9.58 0.87
N ILE A 417 -2.17 -9.23 0.43
CA ILE A 417 -1.09 -10.21 0.17
C ILE A 417 -0.49 -10.75 1.46
N ILE A 418 -0.35 -9.92 2.51
CA ILE A 418 0.14 -10.37 3.81
C ILE A 418 -0.89 -11.28 4.50
N ASP A 419 -2.19 -10.99 4.42
CA ASP A 419 -3.26 -11.82 4.98
C ASP A 419 -3.32 -13.20 4.27
N MET A 420 -3.15 -13.28 2.94
CA MET A 420 -3.01 -14.59 2.25
C MET A 420 -1.73 -15.34 2.64
N ARG A 421 -0.59 -14.64 2.80
CA ARG A 421 0.67 -15.25 3.27
C ARG A 421 0.57 -15.75 4.72
N ARG A 422 -0.17 -15.06 5.59
CA ARG A 422 -0.42 -15.50 6.98
C ARG A 422 -1.11 -16.86 7.01
N TYR A 423 -2.14 -17.05 6.19
CA TYR A 423 -2.86 -18.32 6.11
C TYR A 423 -1.97 -19.45 5.57
N GLN A 424 -1.32 -19.23 4.42
CA GLN A 424 -0.38 -20.18 3.82
C GLN A 424 0.72 -20.63 4.81
N VAL A 425 1.30 -19.70 5.59
CA VAL A 425 2.38 -20.00 6.55
C VAL A 425 1.90 -20.58 7.87
N LEU A 426 0.79 -20.09 8.44
CA LEU A 426 0.35 -20.44 9.80
C LEU A 426 -0.65 -21.61 9.84
N ILE A 427 -1.37 -21.86 8.75
CA ILE A 427 -2.39 -22.93 8.65
C ILE A 427 -1.93 -24.04 7.71
N GLU A 428 -1.61 -23.71 6.45
CA GLU A 428 -1.28 -24.73 5.43
C GLU A 428 0.17 -25.22 5.54
N SER A 429 1.04 -24.45 6.21
CA SER A 429 2.50 -24.64 6.22
C SER A 429 3.13 -24.64 4.82
N GLU A 430 2.46 -24.04 3.83
CA GLU A 430 2.91 -23.93 2.45
C GLU A 430 3.65 -22.60 2.24
N PHE A 431 4.95 -22.69 1.96
CA PHE A 431 5.78 -21.52 1.63
C PHE A 431 7.08 -21.95 0.91
N PRO A 432 7.74 -21.04 0.16
CA PRO A 432 9.01 -21.30 -0.48
C PRO A 432 10.05 -21.90 0.49
N SER A 433 10.64 -23.03 0.10
CA SER A 433 11.45 -23.90 0.97
C SER A 433 12.62 -23.17 1.65
N GLU A 434 13.17 -22.16 1.00
CA GLU A 434 14.27 -21.32 1.47
C GLU A 434 13.90 -20.54 2.75
N LEU A 435 12.61 -20.21 2.94
CA LEU A 435 12.12 -19.55 4.15
C LEU A 435 12.13 -20.46 5.40
N ALA A 436 12.17 -21.79 5.25
CA ALA A 436 12.30 -22.69 6.39
C ALA A 436 13.63 -22.48 7.14
N GLY A 437 14.71 -22.18 6.40
CA GLY A 437 15.99 -21.79 6.98
C GLY A 437 15.93 -20.44 7.70
N LEU A 438 15.25 -19.45 7.10
CA LEU A 438 15.01 -18.14 7.70
C LEU A 438 14.26 -18.25 9.04
N PHE A 439 13.11 -18.93 9.06
CA PHE A 439 12.28 -19.07 10.26
C PHE A 439 13.04 -19.78 11.37
N LYS A 440 13.69 -20.90 11.06
CA LYS A 440 14.51 -21.65 12.03
C LYS A 440 15.66 -20.81 12.61
N ASN A 441 16.34 -20.03 11.78
CA ASN A 441 17.42 -19.14 12.23
C ASN A 441 16.87 -18.02 13.15
N LEU A 442 15.75 -17.41 12.79
CA LEU A 442 15.09 -16.38 13.60
C LEU A 442 14.65 -16.94 14.97
N GLU A 443 14.01 -18.10 14.99
CA GLU A 443 13.55 -18.79 16.21
C GLU A 443 14.71 -19.24 17.12
N ASN A 444 15.73 -19.92 16.55
CA ASN A 444 16.76 -20.60 17.34
C ASN A 444 18.01 -19.74 17.61
N LYS A 445 18.15 -18.58 16.95
CA LYS A 445 19.32 -17.69 17.05
C LYS A 445 18.97 -16.19 17.14
N GLY A 446 17.69 -15.82 17.10
CA GLY A 446 17.27 -14.42 17.12
C GLY A 446 17.74 -13.59 15.91
N ASN A 447 18.28 -14.21 14.85
CA ASN A 447 18.78 -13.50 13.67
C ASN A 447 18.71 -14.37 12.41
N PRO A 448 18.43 -13.79 11.22
CA PRO A 448 18.16 -14.57 10.01
C PRO A 448 19.42 -15.23 9.42
N TRP A 449 20.62 -14.75 9.76
CA TRP A 449 21.91 -15.32 9.34
C TRP A 449 22.36 -16.53 10.18
N GLY A 450 21.62 -16.92 11.23
CA GLY A 450 21.92 -18.08 12.07
C GLY A 450 23.22 -17.98 12.89
N GLN A 451 23.80 -16.78 13.01
CA GLN A 451 25.01 -16.52 13.79
C GLN A 451 24.71 -16.58 15.30
N ASN A 452 25.73 -16.67 16.16
CA ASN A 452 25.50 -16.69 17.61
C ASN A 452 25.50 -15.27 18.19
N ALA A 453 24.67 -15.02 19.21
CA ALA A 453 24.54 -13.72 19.87
C ALA A 453 25.89 -13.11 20.33
N LYS A 454 26.77 -13.94 20.92
CA LYS A 454 28.14 -13.54 21.30
C LYS A 454 28.99 -12.99 20.16
N ASP A 455 28.71 -13.36 18.92
CA ASP A 455 29.48 -12.96 17.74
C ASP A 455 28.98 -11.59 17.20
N ARG A 456 27.92 -11.00 17.80
CA ARG A 456 27.33 -9.71 17.38
C ARG A 456 28.25 -8.52 17.61
N LEU A 457 29.08 -8.55 18.65
CA LEU A 457 30.01 -7.45 18.98
C LEU A 457 31.26 -7.43 18.07
N ASN A 458 31.46 -8.43 17.20
CA ASN A 458 32.69 -8.56 16.41
C ASN A 458 33.00 -7.34 15.53
N TRP A 459 32.00 -6.58 15.06
CA TRP A 459 32.23 -5.36 14.27
C TRP A 459 32.90 -4.22 15.07
N MET A 460 32.81 -4.22 16.40
CA MET A 460 33.52 -3.26 17.27
C MET A 460 35.01 -3.60 17.38
N SER A 461 35.40 -4.87 17.25
CA SER A 461 36.83 -5.26 17.16
C SER A 461 37.50 -4.83 15.83
N GLU A 462 36.74 -4.20 14.93
CA GLU A 462 37.21 -3.57 13.71
C GLU A 462 37.15 -2.02 13.79
N LEU A 463 37.16 -1.45 15.01
CA LEU A 463 37.23 -0.02 15.33
C LEU A 463 38.37 0.23 16.32
N ASP A 464 38.96 1.42 16.24
CA ASP A 464 40.06 1.86 17.11
C ASP A 464 39.60 2.67 18.35
N PHE A 465 38.28 2.75 18.59
CA PHE A 465 37.66 3.47 19.71
C PHE A 465 36.53 2.66 20.37
N ASP A 466 36.27 2.95 21.64
CA ASP A 466 35.37 2.20 22.51
C ASP A 466 33.91 2.67 22.37
N ILE A 467 32.97 1.74 22.34
CA ILE A 467 31.52 2.01 22.29
C ILE A 467 30.85 1.32 23.48
N PRO A 468 30.18 2.05 24.39
CA PRO A 468 29.56 1.44 25.56
C PRO A 468 28.49 0.40 25.22
N VAL A 469 28.58 -0.77 25.85
CA VAL A 469 27.61 -1.86 25.76
C VAL A 469 26.78 -1.92 27.05
N PHE A 470 25.45 -1.95 26.89
CA PHE A 470 24.52 -2.12 28.01
C PHE A 470 24.75 -3.46 28.73
N GLY A 471 24.76 -3.44 30.06
CA GLY A 471 25.05 -4.62 30.89
C GLY A 471 26.53 -5.04 30.91
N GLN A 472 27.44 -4.26 30.33
CA GLN A 472 28.89 -4.49 30.41
C GLN A 472 29.62 -3.20 30.85
N ASP A 473 29.40 -2.09 30.14
CA ASP A 473 30.02 -0.78 30.40
C ASP A 473 29.05 0.22 31.06
N ALA A 474 27.75 -0.02 30.94
CA ALA A 474 26.70 0.81 31.53
C ALA A 474 25.50 -0.03 32.00
N GLU A 475 25.05 0.21 33.23
CA GLU A 475 23.87 -0.44 33.85
C GLU A 475 22.56 0.34 33.61
N SER A 476 22.63 1.58 33.12
CA SER A 476 21.46 2.41 32.83
C SER A 476 21.64 3.29 31.59
N PHE A 477 20.53 3.83 31.08
CA PHE A 477 20.53 4.82 30.00
C PHE A 477 20.80 6.27 30.47
N ASP A 478 21.02 6.52 31.77
CA ASP A 478 21.31 7.89 32.23
C ASP A 478 22.61 8.42 31.59
N GLY A 479 22.61 9.73 31.27
CA GLY A 479 23.67 10.40 30.53
C GLY A 479 23.79 10.05 29.03
N TYR A 480 23.00 9.11 28.50
CA TYR A 480 22.96 8.79 27.07
C TYR A 480 21.83 9.52 26.32
N GLU A 481 22.04 9.82 25.03
CA GLU A 481 21.06 10.48 24.16
C GLU A 481 20.28 9.51 23.26
N TYR A 482 20.92 8.42 22.83
CA TYR A 482 20.34 7.41 21.93
C TYR A 482 20.84 6.00 22.25
N LEU A 483 19.94 5.02 22.17
CA LEU A 483 20.31 3.63 21.99
C LEU A 483 20.61 3.40 20.51
N PHE A 484 21.81 2.93 20.15
CA PHE A 484 22.12 2.57 18.79
C PHE A 484 21.74 1.11 18.52
N TRP A 485 20.61 0.93 17.85
CA TRP A 485 20.15 -0.37 17.37
C TRP A 485 20.89 -0.75 16.08
N VAL A 486 21.78 -1.74 16.21
CA VAL A 486 22.70 -2.16 15.14
C VAL A 486 21.95 -2.96 14.07
N GLY A 487 21.04 -3.84 14.51
CA GLY A 487 20.30 -4.77 13.69
C GLY A 487 21.16 -5.90 13.12
N CYS A 488 20.51 -7.01 12.72
CA CYS A 488 21.22 -8.22 12.30
C CYS A 488 22.17 -7.99 11.11
N ALA A 489 21.77 -7.15 10.14
CA ALA A 489 22.64 -6.83 9.00
C ALA A 489 23.88 -6.06 9.46
N GLY A 490 23.69 -5.00 10.27
CA GLY A 490 24.77 -4.14 10.73
C GLY A 490 25.81 -4.83 11.61
N ALA A 491 25.45 -5.97 12.21
CA ALA A 491 26.35 -6.81 12.99
C ALA A 491 27.03 -7.93 12.19
N TYR A 492 26.28 -8.63 11.33
CA TYR A 492 26.71 -9.91 10.75
C TYR A 492 27.06 -9.88 9.25
N GLU A 493 26.70 -8.83 8.50
CA GLU A 493 26.97 -8.75 7.05
C GLU A 493 28.06 -7.70 6.77
N ASP A 494 29.18 -8.11 6.17
CA ASP A 494 30.42 -7.31 6.16
C ASP A 494 30.33 -5.98 5.38
N ARG A 495 29.39 -5.85 4.43
CA ARG A 495 29.14 -4.58 3.73
C ARG A 495 28.26 -3.67 4.58
N ALA A 496 27.28 -4.22 5.30
CA ALA A 496 26.46 -3.51 6.25
C ALA A 496 27.23 -3.06 7.50
N LYS A 497 28.21 -3.85 8.00
CA LYS A 497 29.14 -3.41 9.06
C LYS A 497 29.83 -2.08 8.74
N LYS A 498 30.23 -1.87 7.47
CA LYS A 498 30.81 -0.57 7.04
C LYS A 498 29.85 0.61 7.24
N THR A 499 28.53 0.38 7.14
CA THR A 499 27.51 1.38 7.51
C THR A 499 27.47 1.58 9.03
N THR A 500 27.44 0.50 9.82
CA THR A 500 27.42 0.57 11.29
C THR A 500 28.61 1.37 11.84
N LYS A 501 29.83 1.01 11.42
CA LYS A 501 31.07 1.67 11.81
C LYS A 501 31.07 3.15 11.40
N ALA A 502 30.65 3.46 10.17
CA ALA A 502 30.57 4.83 9.72
C ALA A 502 29.56 5.70 10.50
N VAL A 503 28.42 5.12 10.92
CA VAL A 503 27.45 5.83 11.77
C VAL A 503 27.99 6.02 13.19
N ALA A 504 28.57 4.98 13.79
CA ALA A 504 29.18 5.08 15.12
C ALA A 504 30.26 6.18 15.19
N GLU A 505 31.17 6.21 14.22
CA GLU A 505 32.26 7.19 14.14
C GLU A 505 31.74 8.62 13.93
N LEU A 506 30.70 8.81 13.10
CA LEU A 506 30.05 10.11 12.91
C LEU A 506 29.32 10.60 14.18
N LEU A 507 28.69 9.69 14.93
CA LEU A 507 28.03 10.05 16.20
C LEU A 507 29.06 10.42 17.28
N ALA A 508 30.15 9.65 17.39
CA ALA A 508 31.26 9.94 18.29
C ALA A 508 31.99 11.26 17.91
N THR A 509 32.22 11.51 16.62
CA THR A 509 32.76 12.78 16.12
C THR A 509 31.87 13.96 16.48
N ALA A 510 30.55 13.78 16.35
CA ALA A 510 29.56 14.79 16.72
C ALA A 510 29.35 14.94 18.25
N GLY A 511 30.07 14.18 19.08
CA GLY A 511 29.91 14.17 20.54
C GLY A 511 28.49 13.81 20.97
N VAL A 512 27.86 12.84 20.30
CA VAL A 512 26.54 12.30 20.65
C VAL A 512 26.73 11.10 21.56
N LYS A 513 26.17 11.13 22.79
CA LYS A 513 26.29 10.01 23.74
C LYS A 513 25.37 8.88 23.31
N PHE A 514 25.93 7.71 22.96
CA PHE A 514 25.14 6.52 22.61
C PHE A 514 25.75 5.23 23.19
N MET A 515 24.92 4.20 23.31
CA MET A 515 25.31 2.85 23.72
C MET A 515 24.65 1.79 22.83
N VAL A 516 25.12 0.54 22.88
CA VAL A 516 24.57 -0.61 22.12
C VAL A 516 24.10 -1.74 23.02
N LEU A 517 23.18 -2.59 22.53
CA LEU A 517 22.63 -3.74 23.28
C LEU A 517 23.52 -5.00 23.28
N GLY A 518 24.58 -5.04 22.47
CA GLY A 518 25.50 -6.18 22.41
C GLY A 518 24.82 -7.50 22.08
N ALA A 519 24.97 -8.50 22.96
CA ALA A 519 24.44 -9.85 22.75
C ALA A 519 22.90 -9.94 22.85
N GLU A 520 22.26 -9.04 23.61
CA GLU A 520 20.82 -9.09 23.90
C GLU A 520 19.94 -8.60 22.73
N GLU A 521 20.53 -7.96 21.72
CA GLU A 521 19.77 -7.47 20.56
C GLU A 521 19.37 -8.64 19.64
N THR A 522 18.07 -8.88 19.41
CA THR A 522 17.64 -9.91 18.45
C THR A 522 17.35 -9.31 17.06
N CYS A 523 16.36 -9.83 16.33
CA CYS A 523 15.89 -9.33 15.05
C CYS A 523 14.58 -8.60 15.26
N THR A 524 14.33 -7.50 14.54
CA THR A 524 13.06 -6.76 14.66
C THR A 524 11.82 -7.49 14.11
N GLY A 525 11.95 -8.78 13.73
CA GLY A 525 10.85 -9.62 13.23
C GLY A 525 10.36 -9.32 11.81
N ASP A 526 10.80 -8.21 11.17
CA ASP A 526 10.30 -7.74 9.86
C ASP A 526 10.21 -8.84 8.80
N SER A 527 11.27 -9.62 8.59
CA SER A 527 11.28 -10.68 7.57
C SER A 527 10.31 -11.83 7.87
N ALA A 528 10.06 -12.16 9.14
CA ALA A 528 9.01 -13.11 9.51
C ALA A 528 7.62 -12.53 9.18
N ARG A 529 7.39 -11.27 9.56
CA ARG A 529 6.10 -10.60 9.32
C ARG A 529 5.78 -10.43 7.83
N ARG A 530 6.77 -10.06 6.99
CA ARG A 530 6.54 -9.95 5.52
C ARG A 530 6.39 -11.32 4.84
N ALA A 531 6.93 -12.38 5.44
CA ALA A 531 6.70 -13.74 4.98
C ALA A 531 5.33 -14.29 5.37
N GLY A 532 4.67 -13.73 6.39
CA GLY A 532 3.36 -14.19 6.90
C GLY A 532 3.41 -14.85 8.27
N ASN A 533 4.61 -15.12 8.82
CA ASN A 533 4.75 -15.69 10.15
C ASN A 533 4.57 -14.61 11.23
N GLU A 534 3.30 -14.30 11.52
CA GLU A 534 2.90 -13.24 12.47
C GLU A 534 3.33 -13.56 13.89
N PHE A 535 3.18 -14.80 14.37
CA PHE A 535 3.55 -15.17 15.74
C PHE A 535 5.07 -15.12 15.95
N LEU A 536 5.90 -15.55 14.99
CA LEU A 536 7.36 -15.38 15.10
C LEU A 536 7.78 -13.90 15.09
N PHE A 537 7.04 -13.03 14.39
CA PHE A 537 7.21 -11.58 14.53
C PHE A 537 6.84 -11.10 15.93
N GLN A 538 5.69 -11.49 16.47
CA GLN A 538 5.24 -11.10 17.80
C GLN A 538 6.21 -11.58 18.89
N GLN A 539 6.73 -12.81 18.79
CA GLN A 539 7.68 -13.37 19.74
C GLN A 539 8.95 -12.52 19.82
N LEU A 540 9.58 -12.27 18.66
CA LEU A 540 10.78 -11.44 18.57
C LEU A 540 10.50 -10.00 19.00
N ALA A 541 9.32 -9.46 18.69
CA ALA A 541 8.94 -8.12 19.10
C ALA A 541 8.78 -7.99 20.62
N MET A 542 8.05 -8.91 21.27
CA MET A 542 7.86 -8.92 22.72
C MET A 542 9.19 -9.12 23.46
N GLN A 543 10.05 -10.04 22.99
CA GLN A 543 11.40 -10.23 23.55
C GLN A 543 12.25 -8.96 23.46
N ASN A 544 12.28 -8.30 22.30
CA ASN A 544 12.99 -7.02 22.17
C ASN A 544 12.36 -5.90 23.01
N ILE A 545 11.04 -5.88 23.19
CA ILE A 545 10.32 -4.90 24.01
C ILE A 545 10.66 -5.08 25.49
N GLU A 546 10.79 -6.32 25.97
CA GLU A 546 11.29 -6.63 27.32
C GLU A 546 12.70 -6.04 27.53
N THR A 547 13.67 -6.38 26.67
CA THR A 547 15.04 -5.84 26.73
C THR A 547 15.06 -4.30 26.64
N LEU A 548 14.30 -3.70 25.72
CA LEU A 548 14.22 -2.24 25.55
C LEU A 548 13.55 -1.55 26.76
N ASN A 549 12.62 -2.22 27.45
CA ASN A 549 11.97 -1.67 28.63
C ASN A 549 12.90 -1.69 29.85
N SER A 550 13.73 -2.72 30.02
CA SER A 550 14.80 -2.74 31.03
C SER A 550 15.85 -1.65 30.76
N VAL A 551 16.26 -1.46 29.51
CA VAL A 551 17.20 -0.41 29.10
C VAL A 551 16.65 0.99 29.37
N PHE A 552 15.35 1.18 29.14
CA PHE A 552 14.65 2.45 29.37
C PHE A 552 13.86 2.45 30.70
N GLU A 553 14.31 1.72 31.72
CA GLU A 553 13.73 1.79 33.07
C GLU A 553 14.00 3.18 33.68
N GLY A 554 12.98 3.78 34.31
CA GLY A 554 13.06 5.16 34.85
C GLY A 554 13.15 6.28 33.80
N VAL A 555 13.38 5.95 32.52
CA VAL A 555 13.52 6.94 31.43
C VAL A 555 12.15 7.47 31.00
N GLU A 556 12.00 8.80 31.01
CA GLU A 556 10.80 9.47 30.51
C GLU A 556 10.48 9.07 29.05
N PRO A 557 9.21 8.88 28.64
CA PRO A 557 8.86 8.44 27.29
C PRO A 557 9.47 9.29 26.15
N SER A 558 9.62 10.60 26.36
CA SER A 558 10.24 11.56 25.43
C SER A 558 11.77 11.44 25.30
N LYS A 559 12.41 10.59 26.10
CA LYS A 559 13.84 10.29 26.10
C LYS A 559 14.17 8.86 25.62
N LYS A 560 13.16 8.00 25.41
CA LYS A 560 13.33 6.61 24.93
C LYS A 560 13.69 6.56 23.43
N LYS A 561 14.91 7.01 23.11
CA LYS A 561 15.38 7.29 21.74
C LYS A 561 16.21 6.15 21.19
N ILE A 562 15.87 5.70 19.98
CA ILE A 562 16.57 4.62 19.27
C ILE A 562 17.03 5.14 17.91
N VAL A 563 18.33 5.08 17.61
CA VAL A 563 18.86 5.31 16.26
C VAL A 563 19.07 3.98 15.53
N VAL A 564 18.70 3.93 14.24
CA VAL A 564 18.79 2.73 13.38
C VAL A 564 19.47 3.03 12.05
N THR A 565 20.32 2.12 11.57
CA THR A 565 20.91 2.18 10.20
C THR A 565 19.99 1.63 9.10
N CYS A 566 18.93 0.90 9.47
CA CYS A 566 18.16 0.09 8.54
C CYS A 566 16.71 0.53 8.45
N ALA A 567 16.28 0.93 7.25
CA ALA A 567 14.89 1.27 6.92
C ALA A 567 13.85 0.21 7.29
N HIS A 568 14.21 -1.09 7.31
CA HIS A 568 13.32 -2.16 7.76
C HIS A 568 13.15 -2.18 9.28
N CYS A 569 14.26 -2.07 10.04
CA CYS A 569 14.23 -1.95 11.49
C CYS A 569 13.52 -0.66 11.93
N PHE A 570 13.73 0.45 11.19
CA PHE A 570 13.00 1.69 11.37
C PHE A 570 11.48 1.48 11.26
N ASN A 571 11.01 0.86 10.17
CA ASN A 571 9.56 0.63 9.99
C ASN A 571 8.98 -0.30 11.06
N ALA A 572 9.71 -1.35 11.45
CA ALA A 572 9.27 -2.28 12.48
C ALA A 572 9.17 -1.58 13.86
N LEU A 573 10.26 -0.97 14.33
CA LEU A 573 10.32 -0.34 15.66
C LEU A 573 9.42 0.90 15.76
N ASN A 574 9.31 1.71 14.70
CA ASN A 574 8.53 2.96 14.74
C ASN A 574 7.02 2.73 14.55
N ASN A 575 6.62 1.81 13.67
CA ASN A 575 5.22 1.70 13.22
C ASN A 575 4.52 0.40 13.66
N GLU A 576 5.27 -0.65 13.98
CA GLU A 576 4.72 -2.00 14.19
C GLU A 576 4.86 -2.49 15.62
N TYR A 577 5.92 -2.10 16.34
CA TYR A 577 6.06 -2.37 17.77
C TYR A 577 4.96 -1.72 18.62
N PRO A 578 4.40 -0.54 18.28
CA PRO A 578 3.24 0.01 18.98
C PRO A 578 1.98 -0.87 18.91
N GLN A 579 1.89 -1.80 17.95
CA GLN A 579 0.78 -2.77 17.85
C GLN A 579 0.91 -3.90 18.87
N VAL A 580 2.07 -4.04 19.52
CA VAL A 580 2.40 -5.06 20.54
C VAL A 580 3.03 -4.41 21.79
N GLY A 581 2.67 -3.15 22.08
CA GLY A 581 3.02 -2.43 23.31
C GLY A 581 4.34 -1.63 23.31
N GLY A 582 5.23 -1.83 22.34
CA GLY A 582 6.52 -1.15 22.29
C GLY A 582 6.44 0.26 21.69
N THR A 583 6.77 1.30 22.46
CA THR A 583 6.72 2.70 22.00
C THR A 583 8.01 3.47 22.34
N TYR A 584 8.67 4.00 21.31
CA TYR A 584 10.02 4.61 21.36
C TYR A 584 10.14 5.75 20.32
N GLU A 585 10.97 6.77 20.55
CA GLU A 585 11.34 7.73 19.49
C GLU A 585 12.40 7.09 18.59
N VAL A 586 11.97 6.48 17.49
CA VAL A 586 12.89 5.86 16.52
C VAL A 586 13.32 6.90 15.48
N VAL A 587 14.63 6.97 15.22
CA VAL A 587 15.22 7.92 14.27
C VAL A 587 16.13 7.16 13.29
N HIS A 588 15.88 7.31 11.99
CA HIS A 588 16.77 6.74 10.97
C HIS A 588 18.10 7.52 10.95
N HIS A 589 19.24 6.84 10.78
CA HIS A 589 20.56 7.47 10.85
C HIS A 589 20.71 8.66 9.89
N THR A 590 20.14 8.57 8.68
CA THR A 590 20.12 9.70 7.72
C THR A 590 19.36 10.92 8.23
N GLN A 591 18.36 10.75 9.11
CA GLN A 591 17.69 11.88 9.78
C GLN A 591 18.57 12.46 10.88
N LEU A 592 19.16 11.62 11.73
CA LEU A 592 20.02 12.08 12.84
C LEU A 592 21.28 12.79 12.32
N LEU A 593 21.99 12.19 11.37
CA LEU A 593 23.16 12.80 10.74
C LEU A 593 22.82 14.14 10.06
N ASN A 594 21.65 14.27 9.41
CA ASN A 594 21.20 15.56 8.87
C ASN A 594 20.91 16.59 9.99
N ARG A 595 20.35 16.18 11.15
CA ARG A 595 20.22 17.07 12.33
C ARG A 595 21.60 17.59 12.77
N LEU A 596 22.60 16.71 12.86
CA LEU A 596 23.97 17.02 13.34
C LEU A 596 24.75 17.92 12.36
N VAL A 597 24.63 17.68 11.05
CA VAL A 597 25.11 18.58 9.99
C VAL A 597 24.49 19.97 10.11
N ARG A 598 23.17 20.06 10.24
CA ARG A 598 22.45 21.34 10.43
C ARG A 598 22.84 22.07 11.71
N GLN A 599 23.25 21.33 12.75
CA GLN A 599 23.81 21.86 14.00
C GLN A 599 25.30 22.25 13.90
N ARG A 600 25.95 22.05 12.75
CA ARG A 600 27.41 22.21 12.53
C ARG A 600 28.28 21.31 13.43
N LYS A 601 27.73 20.21 13.95
CA LYS A 601 28.49 19.14 14.64
C LYS A 601 29.24 18.23 13.67
N LEU A 602 28.82 18.20 12.39
CA LEU A 602 29.49 17.52 11.29
C LEU A 602 29.72 18.54 10.17
N VAL A 603 30.97 18.93 9.96
CA VAL A 603 31.35 19.99 9.01
C VAL A 603 32.17 19.39 7.87
N GLN A 604 31.72 19.63 6.64
CA GLN A 604 32.42 19.22 5.43
C GLN A 604 33.74 19.99 5.28
N VAL A 605 34.85 19.27 5.14
CA VAL A 605 36.18 19.81 4.85
C VAL A 605 36.68 19.42 3.46
N LYS A 606 36.21 18.30 2.92
CA LYS A 606 36.55 17.76 1.60
C LYS A 606 35.28 17.35 0.85
N PRO A 607 35.04 17.77 -0.39
CA PRO A 607 33.92 17.27 -1.17
C PRO A 607 34.15 15.83 -1.64
N VAL A 608 33.09 15.02 -1.71
CA VAL A 608 33.11 13.76 -2.46
C VAL A 608 33.33 14.07 -3.95
N SER A 609 34.39 13.49 -4.52
CA SER A 609 34.86 13.74 -5.90
C SER A 609 33.99 13.07 -6.97
N GLU A 610 33.46 11.90 -6.64
CA GLU A 610 32.80 10.96 -7.53
C GLU A 610 31.37 11.39 -7.90
N LYS A 611 30.91 10.97 -9.08
CA LYS A 611 29.50 11.15 -9.47
C LYS A 611 28.62 10.19 -8.66
N VAL A 612 27.59 10.71 -8.00
CA VAL A 612 26.72 9.93 -7.11
C VAL A 612 25.33 9.78 -7.71
N THR A 613 24.67 8.65 -7.52
CA THR A 613 23.21 8.51 -7.70
C THR A 613 22.58 7.85 -6.48
N TYR A 614 21.31 8.12 -6.20
CA TYR A 614 20.64 7.69 -4.97
C TYR A 614 19.46 6.75 -5.19
N HIS A 615 19.47 5.61 -4.51
CA HIS A 615 18.31 4.73 -4.39
C HIS A 615 17.54 5.02 -3.10
N ASP A 616 16.33 5.58 -3.22
CA ASP A 616 15.37 5.67 -2.12
C ASP A 616 14.93 4.27 -1.65
N PRO A 617 15.23 3.85 -0.40
CA PRO A 617 14.73 2.60 0.16
C PRO A 617 13.21 2.68 0.33
N CYS A 618 12.47 1.65 -0.10
CA CYS A 618 11.00 1.70 -0.08
C CYS A 618 10.42 1.87 1.33
N TYR A 619 11.05 1.30 2.36
CA TYR A 619 10.62 1.46 3.75
C TYR A 619 10.96 2.84 4.34
N LEU A 620 12.01 3.52 3.87
CA LEU A 620 12.35 4.87 4.33
C LEU A 620 11.48 5.92 3.61
N GLY A 621 11.48 5.86 2.28
CA GLY A 621 10.74 6.79 1.43
C GLY A 621 9.24 6.48 1.37
N ARG A 622 8.83 5.37 0.78
CA ARG A 622 7.41 5.16 0.46
C ARG A 622 6.55 4.86 1.68
N HIS A 623 7.05 4.10 2.66
CA HIS A 623 6.31 3.78 3.88
C HIS A 623 6.35 4.94 4.90
N ASN A 624 7.48 5.61 5.08
CA ASN A 624 7.68 6.61 6.14
C ASN A 624 7.84 8.07 5.65
N LYS A 625 7.71 8.31 4.34
CA LYS A 625 7.78 9.63 3.66
C LYS A 625 9.10 10.41 3.87
N ILE A 626 10.18 9.74 4.30
CA ILE A 626 11.49 10.34 4.51
C ILE A 626 12.27 10.35 3.19
N TYR A 627 12.20 11.47 2.46
CA TYR A 627 12.89 11.65 1.17
C TYR A 627 14.00 12.72 1.22
N ASN A 628 13.85 13.76 2.04
CA ASN A 628 14.74 14.93 2.00
C ASN A 628 16.02 14.73 2.82
N ALA A 629 15.92 14.14 4.02
CA ALA A 629 17.09 14.02 4.92
C ALA A 629 18.29 13.28 4.31
N PRO A 630 18.14 12.17 3.54
CA PRO A 630 19.26 11.57 2.82
C PRO A 630 19.87 12.50 1.75
N ARG A 631 19.04 13.33 1.09
CA ARG A 631 19.46 14.25 0.02
C ARG A 631 20.18 15.48 0.57
N GLU A 632 19.65 16.07 1.63
CA GLU A 632 20.32 17.14 2.40
C GLU A 632 21.68 16.66 2.91
N LEU A 633 21.77 15.42 3.40
CA LEU A 633 23.02 14.82 3.89
C LEU A 633 24.06 14.55 2.79
N MET A 634 23.66 14.05 1.62
CA MET A 634 24.57 13.91 0.46
C MET A 634 25.03 15.27 -0.09
N ALA A 635 24.14 16.27 -0.13
CA ALA A 635 24.51 17.62 -0.55
C ALA A 635 25.52 18.25 0.43
N ALA A 636 25.37 17.98 1.72
CA ALA A 636 26.29 18.42 2.77
C ALA A 636 27.61 17.62 2.83
N SER A 637 27.76 16.51 2.10
CA SER A 637 29.06 15.86 1.88
C SER A 637 29.75 16.37 0.60
N GLY A 638 29.24 17.44 -0.01
CA GLY A 638 29.73 18.02 -1.26
C GLY A 638 29.48 17.15 -2.50
N ALA A 639 28.67 16.09 -2.40
CA ALA A 639 28.52 15.10 -3.46
C ALA A 639 27.67 15.60 -4.64
N LYS A 640 28.11 15.31 -5.87
CA LYS A 640 27.38 15.62 -7.11
C LYS A 640 26.34 14.53 -7.40
N VAL A 641 25.16 14.65 -6.78
CA VAL A 641 24.06 13.69 -6.93
C VAL A 641 23.28 13.89 -8.23
N SER A 642 23.15 12.83 -9.01
CA SER A 642 22.28 12.69 -10.19
C SER A 642 21.11 11.75 -9.85
N GLU A 643 19.87 12.24 -9.83
CA GLU A 643 18.69 11.44 -9.53
C GLU A 643 18.33 10.48 -10.68
N MET A 644 18.06 9.20 -10.35
CA MET A 644 17.51 8.24 -11.31
C MET A 644 16.10 8.67 -11.79
N PRO A 645 15.67 8.32 -13.02
CA PRO A 645 14.34 8.69 -13.54
C PRO A 645 13.16 8.29 -12.65
N ARG A 646 13.25 7.14 -11.97
CA ARG A 646 12.34 6.67 -10.91
C ARG A 646 12.99 6.94 -9.54
N HIS A 647 12.65 8.07 -8.91
CA HIS A 647 13.11 8.44 -7.56
C HIS A 647 11.95 8.87 -6.65
N GLY A 648 12.23 9.07 -5.36
CA GLY A 648 11.26 9.47 -4.35
C GLY A 648 10.11 8.45 -4.23
N GLU A 649 8.86 8.94 -4.16
CA GLU A 649 7.68 8.07 -4.11
C GLU A 649 7.52 7.13 -5.33
N ARG A 650 8.18 7.44 -6.45
CA ARG A 650 8.20 6.64 -7.69
C ARG A 650 9.39 5.66 -7.76
N SER A 651 10.29 5.63 -6.76
CA SER A 651 11.47 4.76 -6.73
C SER A 651 11.13 3.28 -6.94
N MET A 652 11.87 2.59 -7.82
CA MET A 652 11.73 1.15 -8.00
C MET A 652 12.49 0.39 -6.88
N CYS A 653 11.84 -0.64 -6.34
CA CYS A 653 12.37 -1.50 -5.28
C CYS A 653 13.70 -2.16 -5.67
N CYS A 654 14.60 -2.33 -4.70
CA CYS A 654 15.86 -3.08 -4.84
C CYS A 654 15.69 -4.61 -4.94
N GLY A 655 14.51 -5.15 -4.58
CA GLY A 655 14.21 -6.59 -4.59
C GLY A 655 14.17 -7.27 -3.22
N ALA A 656 14.76 -6.70 -2.15
CA ALA A 656 14.90 -7.38 -0.85
C ALA A 656 13.61 -7.57 -0.03
N GLY A 657 12.65 -6.64 -0.16
CA GLY A 657 11.43 -6.61 0.66
C GLY A 657 10.52 -7.81 0.46
N GLY A 658 9.48 -7.99 1.28
CA GLY A 658 8.60 -9.15 1.15
C GLY A 658 9.26 -10.48 1.48
N ALA A 659 10.31 -10.46 2.31
CA ALA A 659 11.25 -11.56 2.58
C ALA A 659 12.03 -12.09 1.35
N ARG A 660 11.95 -11.40 0.19
CA ARG A 660 12.60 -11.81 -1.07
C ARG A 660 14.13 -11.81 -1.05
N MET A 661 14.77 -11.22 -0.04
CA MET A 661 16.20 -11.38 0.24
C MET A 661 16.58 -12.81 0.63
N TRP A 662 15.62 -13.61 1.12
CA TRP A 662 15.83 -14.97 1.63
C TRP A 662 15.27 -16.06 0.72
N MET A 663 14.87 -15.71 -0.51
CA MET A 663 14.30 -16.60 -1.52
C MET A 663 15.04 -16.38 -2.83
N GLU A 664 15.38 -17.43 -3.57
CA GLU A 664 16.07 -17.24 -4.85
C GLU A 664 15.15 -16.65 -5.92
N GLU A 665 15.73 -15.98 -6.92
CA GLU A 665 14.99 -15.27 -7.96
C GLU A 665 15.17 -15.98 -9.31
N GLN A 666 14.29 -16.95 -9.57
CA GLN A 666 14.32 -17.83 -10.74
C GLN A 666 13.43 -17.35 -11.90
N LEU A 667 12.41 -16.54 -11.63
CA LEU A 667 11.44 -16.09 -12.63
C LEU A 667 11.78 -14.69 -13.19
N GLY A 668 12.02 -14.64 -14.50
CA GLY A 668 12.26 -13.41 -15.25
C GLY A 668 13.62 -12.75 -14.96
N LYS A 669 13.71 -11.43 -15.15
CA LYS A 669 14.89 -10.63 -14.77
C LYS A 669 14.93 -10.48 -13.25
N ARG A 670 16.12 -10.39 -12.64
CA ARG A 670 16.20 -10.05 -11.21
C ARG A 670 15.84 -8.59 -10.94
N VAL A 671 15.05 -8.31 -9.90
CA VAL A 671 14.60 -6.95 -9.56
C VAL A 671 15.78 -6.03 -9.21
N ASN A 672 16.81 -6.57 -8.55
CA ASN A 672 18.02 -5.82 -8.26
C ASN A 672 18.78 -5.41 -9.53
N LEU A 673 18.88 -6.30 -10.53
CA LEU A 673 19.49 -5.99 -11.82
C LEU A 673 18.75 -4.85 -12.53
N ASP A 674 17.40 -4.87 -12.59
CA ASP A 674 16.65 -3.79 -13.25
C ASP A 674 16.84 -2.42 -12.58
N ARG A 675 16.94 -2.40 -11.24
CA ARG A 675 17.25 -1.15 -10.54
C ARG A 675 18.73 -0.74 -10.68
N THR A 676 19.64 -1.71 -10.76
CA THR A 676 21.07 -1.44 -10.97
C THR A 676 21.32 -0.87 -12.36
N ASP A 677 20.68 -1.42 -13.39
CA ASP A 677 20.77 -0.91 -14.78
C ASP A 677 20.31 0.56 -14.88
N GLU A 678 19.25 0.94 -14.17
CA GLU A 678 18.79 2.34 -14.10
C GLU A 678 19.81 3.27 -13.40
N ALA A 679 20.48 2.77 -12.35
CA ALA A 679 21.53 3.51 -11.65
C ALA A 679 22.78 3.68 -12.55
N LEU A 680 23.21 2.60 -13.22
CA LEU A 680 24.32 2.61 -14.17
C LEU A 680 24.06 3.52 -15.36
N ALA A 681 22.85 3.50 -15.93
CA ALA A 681 22.45 4.42 -16.99
C ALA A 681 22.47 5.90 -16.56
N THR A 682 22.22 6.18 -15.28
CA THR A 682 22.34 7.52 -14.68
C THR A 682 23.82 7.91 -14.44
N LEU A 683 24.70 6.91 -14.29
CA LEU A 683 26.15 7.02 -14.07
C LEU A 683 26.96 6.69 -15.33
N ASP A 684 26.51 7.15 -16.51
CA ASP A 684 27.26 7.08 -17.77
C ASP A 684 27.63 5.65 -18.20
N GLY A 685 26.72 4.71 -17.92
CA GLY A 685 26.89 3.26 -18.13
C GLY A 685 27.73 2.56 -17.06
N GLY A 686 28.19 3.27 -16.02
CA GLY A 686 29.13 2.74 -15.03
C GLY A 686 30.57 2.63 -15.54
N ASN A 687 30.92 3.38 -16.59
CA ASN A 687 32.26 3.37 -17.19
C ASN A 687 33.26 4.27 -16.45
N SER A 688 32.78 5.21 -15.63
CA SER A 688 33.58 6.15 -14.86
C SER A 688 33.45 5.88 -13.34
N PRO A 689 34.49 6.15 -12.52
CA PRO A 689 34.41 6.02 -11.06
C PRO A 689 33.21 6.78 -10.47
N SER A 690 32.29 6.04 -9.87
CA SER A 690 30.94 6.52 -9.50
C SER A 690 30.37 5.74 -8.32
N LEU A 691 29.47 6.37 -7.56
CA LEU A 691 28.90 5.80 -6.34
C LEU A 691 27.38 5.68 -6.41
N ILE A 692 26.85 4.50 -6.06
CA ILE A 692 25.41 4.27 -5.87
C ILE A 692 25.14 4.34 -4.37
N ALA A 693 24.53 5.44 -3.93
CA ALA A 693 24.19 5.71 -2.55
C ALA A 693 22.83 5.11 -2.17
N THR A 694 22.71 4.63 -0.93
CA THR A 694 21.47 4.13 -0.32
C THR A 694 21.45 4.48 1.17
N GLY A 695 20.27 4.42 1.80
CA GLY A 695 20.10 4.52 3.25
C GLY A 695 19.47 3.25 3.83
N CYS A 696 19.98 2.07 3.46
CA CYS A 696 19.46 0.78 3.93
C CYS A 696 20.42 -0.38 3.60
N PRO A 697 20.85 -1.18 4.59
CA PRO A 697 21.69 -2.36 4.40
C PRO A 697 21.15 -3.39 3.41
N PHE A 698 19.86 -3.76 3.47
CA PHE A 698 19.27 -4.72 2.53
C PHE A 698 19.32 -4.19 1.08
N CYS A 699 19.04 -2.90 0.88
CA CYS A 699 19.13 -2.28 -0.44
C CYS A 699 20.59 -2.23 -0.92
N ARG A 700 21.55 -1.99 -0.01
CA ARG A 700 22.98 -2.02 -0.30
C ARG A 700 23.42 -3.39 -0.80
N VAL A 701 23.05 -4.47 -0.10
CA VAL A 701 23.38 -5.85 -0.50
C VAL A 701 22.86 -6.13 -1.91
N MET A 702 21.55 -5.98 -2.14
CA MET A 702 20.94 -6.26 -3.45
C MET A 702 21.58 -5.47 -4.59
N LEU A 703 21.85 -4.17 -4.39
CA LEU A 703 22.49 -3.33 -5.40
C LEU A 703 23.98 -3.68 -5.58
N THR A 704 24.69 -4.07 -4.53
CA THR A 704 26.09 -4.54 -4.65
C THR A 704 26.14 -5.81 -5.48
N ASP A 705 25.27 -6.77 -5.20
CA ASP A 705 25.19 -8.04 -5.93
C ASP A 705 24.80 -7.81 -7.40
N GLY A 706 23.95 -6.81 -7.67
CA GLY A 706 23.63 -6.34 -9.01
C GLY A 706 24.82 -5.71 -9.74
N VAL A 707 25.60 -4.85 -9.08
CA VAL A 707 26.81 -4.24 -9.66
C VAL A 707 27.89 -5.29 -9.90
N THR A 708 28.09 -6.24 -8.98
CA THR A 708 29.03 -7.37 -9.15
C THR A 708 28.65 -8.19 -10.38
N ALA A 709 27.39 -8.58 -10.53
CA ALA A 709 26.93 -9.32 -11.71
C ALA A 709 27.15 -8.57 -13.04
N ARG A 710 27.13 -7.23 -13.04
CA ARG A 710 27.43 -6.38 -14.22
C ARG A 710 28.92 -6.13 -14.46
N LYS A 711 29.77 -6.28 -13.45
CA LYS A 711 31.23 -6.31 -13.58
C LYS A 711 31.69 -7.68 -14.09
N ASP A 712 31.11 -8.76 -13.58
CA ASP A 712 31.40 -10.14 -13.96
C ASP A 712 30.98 -10.47 -15.41
N SER A 713 29.96 -9.78 -15.93
CA SER A 713 29.56 -9.86 -17.35
C SER A 713 30.44 -9.03 -18.30
N GLY A 714 31.30 -8.15 -17.77
CA GLY A 714 32.09 -7.19 -18.54
C GLY A 714 31.29 -6.01 -19.10
N GLU A 715 30.03 -5.82 -18.70
CA GLU A 715 29.17 -4.72 -19.15
C GLU A 715 29.48 -3.37 -18.46
N VAL A 716 30.20 -3.39 -17.33
CA VAL A 716 30.44 -2.23 -16.45
C VAL A 716 31.89 -2.15 -15.97
N GLY A 717 32.41 -0.92 -15.85
CA GLY A 717 33.74 -0.65 -15.34
C GLY A 717 33.92 -0.99 -13.85
N GLN A 718 35.15 -1.37 -13.48
CA GLN A 718 35.46 -1.77 -12.09
C GLN A 718 35.29 -0.65 -11.05
N GLY A 719 35.20 0.61 -11.47
CA GLY A 719 35.13 1.81 -10.61
C GLY A 719 33.77 2.14 -9.96
N VAL A 720 32.72 1.34 -10.15
CA VAL A 720 31.41 1.59 -9.49
C VAL A 720 31.36 0.92 -8.10
N GLU A 721 31.07 1.66 -7.03
CA GLU A 721 30.81 1.10 -5.68
C GLU A 721 29.37 1.41 -5.20
N VAL A 722 28.82 0.53 -4.36
CA VAL A 722 27.55 0.75 -3.64
C VAL A 722 27.83 1.06 -2.17
N VAL A 723 27.45 2.27 -1.75
CA VAL A 723 27.78 2.86 -0.44
C VAL A 723 26.53 3.30 0.31
N ASP A 724 26.65 3.42 1.63
CA ASP A 724 25.62 4.12 2.42
C ASP A 724 25.91 5.62 2.46
N VAL A 725 24.86 6.46 2.55
CA VAL A 725 24.99 7.92 2.70
C VAL A 725 25.86 8.29 3.91
N ALA A 726 25.89 7.49 4.98
CA ALA A 726 26.82 7.68 6.10
C ALA A 726 28.30 7.64 5.68
N GLN A 727 28.67 6.75 4.77
CA GLN A 727 30.05 6.69 4.27
C GLN A 727 30.43 7.92 3.44
N LEU A 728 29.50 8.48 2.66
CA LEU A 728 29.74 9.71 1.91
C LEU A 728 30.02 10.88 2.86
N MET A 729 29.22 11.02 3.92
CA MET A 729 29.48 12.05 4.94
C MET A 729 30.83 11.83 5.62
N LEU A 730 31.16 10.59 6.00
CA LEU A 730 32.43 10.25 6.66
C LEU A 730 33.67 10.35 5.75
N GLN A 731 33.51 10.31 4.43
CA GLN A 731 34.56 10.64 3.45
C GLN A 731 34.80 12.15 3.31
N SER A 732 33.88 12.99 3.82
CA SER A 732 33.84 14.43 3.60
C SER A 732 34.26 15.29 4.80
N ILE A 733 34.39 14.68 5.98
CA ILE A 733 34.84 15.30 7.24
C ILE A 733 36.30 14.93 7.55
N ASP A 734 36.94 15.68 8.44
CA ASP A 734 38.21 15.25 9.05
C ASP A 734 37.99 14.05 9.98
N ARG A 735 39.02 13.21 10.10
CA ARG A 735 39.05 12.11 11.07
C ARG A 735 39.51 12.63 12.42
N VAL A 736 38.77 12.30 13.46
CA VAL A 736 39.11 12.61 14.85
C VAL A 736 39.89 11.45 15.45
N GLU A 737 40.94 11.77 16.23
CA GLU A 737 41.78 10.77 16.88
C GLU A 737 40.96 9.80 17.75
N PRO A 738 41.19 8.46 17.69
CA PRO A 738 40.31 7.49 18.32
C PRO A 738 40.14 7.67 19.84
N ALA A 739 41.19 8.10 20.55
CA ALA A 739 41.11 8.40 21.99
C ALA A 739 40.11 9.54 22.31
N ALA A 740 40.00 10.53 21.42
CA ALA A 740 38.99 11.59 21.55
C ALA A 740 37.59 11.09 21.20
N LEU A 741 37.45 10.08 20.34
CA LEU A 741 36.17 9.40 20.09
C LEU A 741 35.70 8.61 21.33
N SER A 742 36.58 7.86 22.00
CA SER A 742 36.25 7.16 23.26
C SER A 742 35.81 8.13 24.36
N GLU A 743 36.55 9.21 24.62
CA GLU A 743 36.14 10.24 25.61
C GLU A 743 34.86 10.98 25.18
N ASN A 744 34.64 11.18 23.88
CA ASN A 744 33.38 11.73 23.35
C ASN A 744 32.18 10.81 23.61
N LEU A 745 32.34 9.49 23.76
CA LEU A 745 31.25 8.55 24.09
C LEU A 745 31.10 8.25 25.57
N LYS A 746 32.19 8.29 26.35
CA LYS A 746 32.25 8.02 27.79
C LYS A 746 31.17 8.75 28.60
N VAL A 747 30.40 8.01 29.41
CA VAL A 747 29.41 8.55 30.35
C VAL A 747 29.76 8.08 31.76
N VAL A 748 29.87 9.01 32.72
CA VAL A 748 30.04 8.66 34.13
C VAL A 748 28.65 8.46 34.74
N GLN A 749 28.27 7.20 34.97
CA GLN A 749 27.04 6.87 35.69
C GLN A 749 27.10 7.42 37.11
N GLN A 750 26.10 8.22 37.50
CA GLN A 750 25.89 8.57 38.91
C GLN A 750 25.30 7.33 39.61
N PRO A 751 25.85 6.87 40.74
CA PRO A 751 25.24 5.76 41.47
C PRO A 751 23.84 6.19 41.94
N LYS A 752 22.80 5.42 41.53
CA LYS A 752 21.41 5.67 41.90
C LYS A 752 21.33 5.78 43.42
N ALA A 753 21.04 6.98 43.93
CA ALA A 753 20.95 7.21 45.37
C ALA A 753 19.93 6.22 45.96
N PRO A 754 20.25 5.52 47.07
CA PRO A 754 19.34 4.56 47.64
C PRO A 754 18.03 5.26 47.98
N GLU A 755 16.91 4.66 47.59
CA GLU A 755 15.59 5.16 47.98
C GLU A 755 15.55 5.28 49.51
N PRO A 756 15.07 6.41 50.06
CA PRO A 756 15.09 6.64 51.49
C PRO A 756 14.20 5.59 52.17
N VAL A 757 14.84 4.57 52.75
CA VAL A 757 14.18 3.54 53.55
C VAL A 757 13.34 4.27 54.59
N ALA A 758 12.02 4.09 54.52
CA ALA A 758 11.08 4.83 55.36
C ALA A 758 11.41 4.56 56.83
N GLU A 759 11.98 5.55 57.50
CA GLU A 759 12.45 5.43 58.88
C GLU A 759 11.25 5.10 59.78
N ALA A 760 11.35 3.98 60.49
CA ALA A 760 10.20 3.37 61.17
C ALA A 760 9.75 4.26 62.34
N ALA A 761 8.73 5.09 62.09
CA ALA A 761 8.18 6.01 63.07
C ALA A 761 7.67 5.26 64.32
N ALA A 762 8.38 5.45 65.45
CA ALA A 762 7.99 4.86 66.72
C ALA A 762 6.70 5.51 67.26
N ALA A 763 5.66 4.71 67.49
CA ALA A 763 4.47 5.12 68.21
C ALA A 763 4.75 5.23 69.73
N PRO A 764 3.88 5.93 70.48
CA PRO A 764 2.90 5.14 71.24
C PRO A 764 1.47 5.72 71.38
N ALA A 765 0.50 4.82 71.14
CA ALA A 765 -0.74 4.57 71.89
C ALA A 765 -1.59 5.71 72.53
N ALA A 766 -2.81 5.91 72.00
CA ALA A 766 -4.12 5.97 72.70
C ALA A 766 -5.23 6.26 71.65
N GLU A 767 -6.45 5.73 71.66
CA GLU A 767 -7.08 4.67 72.48
C GLU A 767 -8.21 3.95 71.66
N ALA A 768 -8.96 3.03 72.29
CA ALA A 768 -10.02 2.18 71.71
C ALA A 768 -11.40 2.89 71.57
N ALA A 769 -12.44 2.40 70.87
CA ALA A 769 -12.65 1.49 69.73
C ALA A 769 -14.18 1.44 69.38
N VAL A 770 -14.62 0.43 68.60
CA VAL A 770 -16.02 -0.12 68.50
C VAL A 770 -17.00 0.48 67.45
N ALA A 771 -17.12 -0.28 66.35
CA ALA A 771 -18.34 -0.76 65.66
C ALA A 771 -19.33 0.13 64.86
N GLU A 772 -19.91 -0.60 63.90
CA GLU A 772 -21.12 -0.43 63.07
C GLU A 772 -22.36 0.08 63.85
N ALA A 773 -23.44 0.59 63.23
CA ALA A 773 -24.05 0.16 61.96
C ALA A 773 -24.87 1.25 61.23
N ALA A 774 -25.48 0.88 60.10
CA ALA A 774 -26.20 1.78 59.18
C ALA A 774 -27.69 1.99 59.53
N VAL A 775 -28.22 3.16 59.12
CA VAL A 775 -29.66 3.39 58.87
C VAL A 775 -29.80 4.16 57.54
N THR A 776 -30.95 3.99 56.87
CA THR A 776 -31.21 4.35 55.47
C THR A 776 -31.87 5.72 55.24
N GLU A 777 -31.75 6.21 54.00
CA GLU A 777 -32.72 7.00 53.21
C GLU A 777 -33.47 8.21 53.81
N ALA A 778 -33.34 9.37 53.14
CA ALA A 778 -34.48 10.18 52.67
C ALA A 778 -34.03 11.22 51.61
N GLU A 779 -34.96 11.70 50.78
CA GLU A 779 -34.70 12.65 49.68
C GLU A 779 -34.87 14.15 50.04
N ALA A 780 -34.52 14.99 49.06
CA ALA A 780 -34.61 16.45 49.04
C ALA A 780 -36.06 17.01 49.21
N PRO A 781 -36.20 18.34 49.40
CA PRO A 781 -36.28 19.22 48.22
C PRO A 781 -35.43 20.50 48.33
N ALA A 782 -35.45 21.35 47.31
CA ALA A 782 -34.64 22.58 47.20
C ALA A 782 -35.43 23.77 46.65
N GLU A 783 -35.07 25.00 47.03
CA GLU A 783 -35.44 26.22 46.29
C GLU A 783 -34.46 27.41 46.44
N GLN A 784 -34.40 28.19 45.36
CA GLN A 784 -34.17 29.64 45.22
C GLN A 784 -32.95 30.41 45.80
N ALA A 785 -32.22 30.99 44.83
CA ALA A 785 -31.82 32.42 44.73
C ALA A 785 -30.59 32.98 45.51
N ALA A 786 -30.08 34.09 44.96
CA ALA A 786 -28.90 34.87 45.38
C ALA A 786 -29.26 36.39 45.36
N PRO A 787 -28.42 37.36 45.77
CA PRO A 787 -27.19 37.69 45.01
C PRO A 787 -25.99 38.39 45.73
N ALA A 788 -24.84 38.37 45.03
CA ALA A 788 -23.83 39.43 44.88
C ALA A 788 -22.73 39.73 45.94
N ALA A 789 -21.62 40.26 45.37
CA ALA A 789 -20.40 40.85 45.94
C ALA A 789 -19.28 39.90 46.46
N GLY A 790 -18.04 39.96 45.95
CA GLY A 790 -17.55 40.75 44.80
C GLY A 790 -16.03 40.74 44.57
N LYS A 791 -15.59 41.55 43.59
CA LYS A 791 -14.19 41.93 43.24
C LYS A 791 -13.24 40.81 42.77
N GLY A 792 -13.30 40.53 41.47
CA GLY A 792 -12.09 40.32 40.67
C GLY A 792 -11.62 41.66 40.05
N LEU A 793 -10.32 41.83 39.81
CA LEU A 793 -9.76 43.00 39.12
C LEU A 793 -9.27 42.63 37.71
N ALA A 794 -9.82 43.31 36.72
CA ALA A 794 -9.27 43.40 35.37
C ALA A 794 -8.82 44.85 35.13
N MET A 795 -7.98 45.07 34.11
CA MET A 795 -7.95 46.35 33.41
C MET A 795 -7.78 46.12 31.89
N LYS A 796 -8.28 47.07 31.10
CA LYS A 796 -8.64 46.86 29.70
C LYS A 796 -8.47 48.12 28.85
N GLY A 797 -7.62 48.03 27.83
CA GLY A 797 -7.74 48.81 26.60
C GLY A 797 -7.15 50.23 26.58
N GLY A 798 -6.42 50.51 25.51
CA GLY A 798 -5.94 51.82 25.06
C GLY A 798 -5.44 51.64 23.61
N GLY A 799 -5.68 52.61 22.72
CA GLY A 799 -5.55 52.40 21.27
C GLY A 799 -4.75 53.48 20.51
N LYS A 800 -4.81 53.37 19.17
CA LYS A 800 -4.02 54.07 18.13
C LYS A 800 -2.56 53.62 17.99
N ALA A 801 -2.16 53.39 16.74
CA ALA A 801 -0.77 53.26 16.29
C ALA A 801 -0.16 54.66 16.05
N PRO A 802 1.18 54.76 15.93
CA PRO A 802 1.74 54.74 14.58
C PRO A 802 3.11 54.04 14.45
N GLY A 803 3.46 53.65 13.21
CA GLY A 803 4.85 53.47 12.76
C GLY A 803 5.50 52.11 13.01
N GLY A 804 5.79 51.39 11.91
CA GLY A 804 6.58 50.14 11.94
C GLY A 804 6.50 49.41 10.61
N LYS A 805 7.53 49.52 9.77
CA LYS A 805 7.56 48.85 8.45
C LYS A 805 7.86 47.36 8.61
N GLY A 806 7.07 46.52 7.96
CA GLY A 806 7.55 45.18 7.57
C GLY A 806 8.47 45.28 6.34
N LEU A 807 9.36 44.31 6.18
CA LEU A 807 10.13 44.09 4.95
C LEU A 807 9.88 42.67 4.44
N ALA A 808 9.21 42.56 3.30
CA ALA A 808 9.33 41.41 2.42
C ALA A 808 10.59 41.56 1.56
N MET A 809 11.05 40.46 0.95
CA MET A 809 12.08 40.51 -0.10
C MET A 809 11.73 39.62 -1.30
N LYS A 810 11.15 40.25 -2.32
CA LYS A 810 11.27 39.87 -3.73
C LYS A 810 10.88 41.06 -4.62
N GLY A 811 11.61 41.27 -5.71
CA GLY A 811 11.27 42.26 -6.75
C GLY A 811 11.94 43.64 -6.55
N ALA A 812 12.11 44.38 -7.65
CA ALA A 812 12.87 45.62 -7.74
C ALA A 812 12.05 46.79 -8.34
N ALA A 813 12.60 48.01 -8.21
CA ALA A 813 12.43 49.17 -9.09
C ALA A 813 11.03 49.87 -9.27
N LYS A 814 10.69 50.72 -8.29
CA LYS A 814 10.61 52.22 -8.40
C LYS A 814 9.64 52.95 -9.38
N ALA A 815 8.76 53.79 -8.78
CA ALA A 815 8.12 55.06 -9.25
C ALA A 815 6.95 54.99 -10.29
N PRO A 816 6.09 56.03 -10.45
CA PRO A 816 6.07 57.39 -9.82
C PRO A 816 4.70 57.88 -9.23
N GLY A 817 4.67 59.09 -8.64
CA GLY A 817 3.66 60.12 -9.03
C GLY A 817 2.33 60.36 -8.24
N ALA A 818 2.38 61.21 -7.20
CA ALA A 818 1.44 62.32 -6.87
C ALA A 818 -0.13 62.19 -6.75
N LYS A 819 -0.60 62.39 -5.49
CA LYS A 819 -1.69 63.30 -4.98
C LYS A 819 -3.19 63.23 -5.43
N ALA A 820 -4.04 63.25 -4.38
CA ALA A 820 -5.27 64.05 -4.15
C ALA A 820 -6.69 63.41 -4.22
N THR A 821 -7.44 63.62 -3.13
CA THR A 821 -8.90 63.51 -2.86
C THR A 821 -9.62 64.86 -3.17
N PRO A 822 -10.98 65.05 -3.06
CA PRO A 822 -11.99 64.28 -2.30
C PRO A 822 -13.40 64.05 -2.93
N GLU A 823 -14.26 63.41 -2.12
CA GLU A 823 -15.75 63.32 -2.09
C GLU A 823 -16.44 64.68 -1.70
N PRO A 824 -17.79 64.86 -1.47
CA PRO A 824 -18.95 63.90 -1.41
C PRO A 824 -20.30 64.40 -2.06
N GLU A 825 -21.44 63.75 -1.68
CA GLU A 825 -22.86 64.22 -1.61
C GLU A 825 -23.69 64.51 -2.90
N ALA A 826 -25.05 64.52 -2.92
CA ALA A 826 -26.13 63.81 -2.20
C ALA A 826 -27.54 64.16 -2.78
N ALA A 827 -28.59 63.32 -2.59
CA ALA A 827 -30.04 63.66 -2.71
C ALA A 827 -30.98 62.55 -2.18
N GLU A 828 -32.17 62.90 -1.65
CA GLU A 828 -33.14 61.97 -0.98
C GLU A 828 -34.64 62.24 -1.30
N ALA A 829 -35.53 61.28 -0.97
CA ALA A 829 -36.97 61.42 -0.64
C ALA A 829 -37.51 60.06 -0.08
N SER A 830 -37.87 59.86 1.20
CA SER A 830 -39.08 60.29 1.98
C SER A 830 -40.41 59.57 1.59
N ALA A 831 -41.25 58.98 2.46
CA ALA A 831 -41.22 58.78 3.94
C ALA A 831 -42.20 57.68 4.48
N GLU A 832 -41.96 57.21 5.72
CA GLU A 832 -42.82 56.60 6.81
C GLU A 832 -44.00 55.63 6.50
N ALA A 833 -44.08 54.37 7.01
CA ALA A 833 -44.21 53.83 8.40
C ALA A 833 -45.61 54.03 9.07
N PRO A 834 -46.04 53.30 10.15
CA PRO A 834 -45.45 52.17 10.92
C PRO A 834 -46.35 50.89 10.88
N ALA A 835 -46.24 49.77 11.63
CA ALA A 835 -45.62 49.36 12.92
C ALA A 835 -45.59 47.79 13.02
N ALA A 836 -45.07 47.08 14.05
CA ALA A 836 -43.83 47.22 14.86
C ALA A 836 -43.62 45.99 15.81
N LYS A 837 -42.35 45.57 16.01
CA LYS A 837 -41.76 44.74 17.12
C LYS A 837 -42.08 43.22 17.27
N PRO A 838 -41.04 42.38 17.54
CA PRO A 838 -41.16 41.00 18.05
C PRO A 838 -40.76 40.84 19.55
N GLY A 839 -41.14 39.71 20.16
CA GLY A 839 -40.74 39.23 21.49
C GLY A 839 -41.59 38.02 21.94
N GLY A 840 -41.16 37.10 22.81
CA GLY A 840 -39.92 37.02 23.60
C GLY A 840 -39.64 35.64 24.22
N LEU A 841 -38.87 35.61 25.31
CA LEU A 841 -38.24 34.42 25.94
C LEU A 841 -39.19 33.47 26.70
N ALA A 842 -38.79 32.20 26.81
CA ALA A 842 -39.17 31.29 27.90
C ALA A 842 -38.07 30.26 28.22
N MET A 843 -37.89 29.90 29.50
CA MET A 843 -36.90 28.95 30.02
C MET A 843 -37.55 28.02 31.06
N LYS A 844 -37.42 26.69 30.90
CA LYS A 844 -37.64 25.57 31.86
C LYS A 844 -37.49 24.24 31.07
N GLY A 845 -36.93 23.15 31.58
CA GLY A 845 -36.24 22.91 32.85
C GLY A 845 -35.66 21.47 32.95
N ALA A 846 -34.82 21.25 33.97
CA ALA A 846 -34.28 19.99 34.53
C ALA A 846 -34.43 18.60 33.82
N ALA A 847 -33.27 18.04 33.44
CA ALA A 847 -32.65 16.80 33.94
C ALA A 847 -33.33 15.40 34.01
N LYS A 848 -32.58 14.42 33.48
CA LYS A 848 -32.40 12.99 33.90
C LYS A 848 -33.50 11.94 33.64
N ALA A 849 -33.04 10.68 33.60
CA ALA A 849 -33.78 9.43 33.29
C ALA A 849 -34.02 8.60 34.59
N PRO A 850 -34.68 7.41 34.61
CA PRO A 850 -34.47 6.24 33.74
C PRO A 850 -35.76 5.54 33.23
N GLY A 851 -35.65 4.29 32.73
CA GLY A 851 -36.77 3.47 32.22
C GLY A 851 -37.65 2.85 33.32
N GLY A 852 -38.52 1.86 33.07
CA GLY A 852 -38.79 1.04 31.87
C GLY A 852 -39.50 -0.27 32.27
N LYS A 853 -40.18 -0.96 31.32
CA LYS A 853 -41.36 -1.87 31.52
C LYS A 853 -42.65 -1.04 31.73
N GLY A 854 -43.86 -1.42 31.27
CA GLY A 854 -44.43 -2.74 30.94
C GLY A 854 -45.32 -3.18 32.12
N LEU A 855 -46.63 -3.50 31.99
CA LEU A 855 -47.42 -4.03 30.87
C LEU A 855 -48.95 -3.69 31.04
N ALA A 856 -49.81 -4.29 30.20
CA ALA A 856 -51.25 -4.59 30.41
C ALA A 856 -52.36 -3.61 29.94
N MET A 857 -52.76 -3.79 28.67
CA MET A 857 -54.11 -3.72 28.06
C MET A 857 -55.34 -3.07 28.76
N LYS A 858 -56.02 -2.19 28.00
CA LYS A 858 -57.47 -2.23 27.62
C LYS A 858 -57.72 -1.09 26.60
N GLY A 859 -58.56 -1.19 25.57
CA GLY A 859 -59.33 -2.31 24.99
C GLY A 859 -60.27 -1.81 23.86
N ALA A 860 -60.86 -2.72 23.05
CA ALA A 860 -61.77 -2.45 21.91
C ALA A 860 -61.14 -1.68 20.70
N ALA A 861 -61.45 -1.93 19.43
CA ALA A 861 -62.16 -3.01 18.70
C ALA A 861 -61.60 -3.03 17.23
N LYS A 862 -62.00 -3.85 16.25
CA LYS A 862 -63.10 -4.83 16.07
C LYS A 862 -62.66 -5.90 15.03
N ALA A 863 -63.53 -6.86 14.71
CA ALA A 863 -63.38 -7.82 13.59
C ALA A 863 -64.67 -7.78 12.69
N PRO A 864 -64.90 -8.64 11.65
CA PRO A 864 -64.74 -10.11 11.61
C PRO A 864 -63.80 -10.64 10.49
N GLY A 865 -63.37 -11.91 10.43
CA GLY A 865 -63.75 -13.18 11.12
C GLY A 865 -64.15 -14.25 10.09
N ALA A 866 -64.06 -15.59 10.26
CA ALA A 866 -63.67 -16.53 11.34
C ALA A 866 -63.27 -17.90 10.65
N LYS A 867 -63.08 -19.11 11.22
CA LYS A 867 -63.46 -19.78 12.48
C LYS A 867 -62.28 -20.60 13.10
N ALA A 868 -62.59 -21.68 13.84
CA ALA A 868 -61.94 -21.89 15.14
C ALA A 868 -62.14 -23.29 15.80
N THR A 869 -61.07 -23.84 16.42
CA THR A 869 -61.06 -24.70 17.64
C THR A 869 -61.66 -26.14 17.55
N PRO A 870 -61.60 -27.05 18.57
CA PRO A 870 -61.04 -26.95 19.95
C PRO A 870 -60.25 -28.15 20.60
N LYS A 871 -59.36 -27.83 21.59
CA LYS A 871 -58.94 -28.49 22.89
C LYS A 871 -58.70 -30.04 22.98
N PRO A 872 -58.21 -30.66 24.10
CA PRO A 872 -57.62 -30.20 25.41
C PRO A 872 -56.07 -30.47 25.50
N ALA A 873 -55.29 -30.65 26.61
CA ALA A 873 -55.14 -30.18 28.04
C ALA A 873 -53.90 -30.93 28.69
N GLU A 874 -53.40 -30.86 29.95
CA GLU A 874 -53.57 -30.04 31.21
C GLU A 874 -52.21 -30.04 32.06
N ALA A 875 -52.16 -30.18 33.41
CA ALA A 875 -50.94 -30.04 34.30
C ALA A 875 -51.08 -30.82 35.68
N PRO A 876 -50.28 -30.67 36.81
CA PRO A 876 -49.06 -29.85 37.15
C PRO A 876 -47.97 -30.47 38.13
N ALA A 877 -46.97 -29.65 38.57
CA ALA A 877 -46.12 -29.70 39.81
C ALA A 877 -45.03 -30.81 40.01
N ALA A 878 -43.99 -30.75 40.87
CA ALA A 878 -43.08 -29.72 41.49
C ALA A 878 -41.96 -30.48 42.32
N GLU A 879 -40.97 -29.99 43.12
CA GLU A 879 -40.50 -28.67 43.66
C GLU A 879 -38.93 -28.47 43.66
N ALA A 880 -38.18 -28.82 44.72
CA ALA A 880 -36.74 -28.46 45.01
C ALA A 880 -35.98 -29.58 45.80
N SER A 881 -34.72 -29.53 46.29
CA SER A 881 -33.68 -28.49 46.54
C SER A 881 -32.26 -29.07 46.83
N ALA A 882 -31.17 -28.28 46.70
CA ALA A 882 -29.86 -28.34 47.45
C ALA A 882 -28.95 -29.61 47.35
N ALA A 883 -27.62 -29.60 47.55
CA ALA A 883 -26.55 -28.57 47.60
C ALA A 883 -25.12 -29.23 47.50
N GLU A 884 -24.07 -28.46 47.80
CA GLU A 884 -22.65 -28.83 48.08
C GLU A 884 -21.64 -29.12 46.94
N ALA A 885 -20.39 -28.80 47.28
CA ALA A 885 -19.10 -29.12 46.64
C ALA A 885 -18.11 -29.45 47.80
N PRO A 886 -16.92 -30.08 47.60
CA PRO A 886 -15.79 -29.36 47.01
C PRO A 886 -14.69 -30.24 46.34
N ALA A 887 -13.53 -29.61 46.13
CA ALA A 887 -12.18 -30.18 45.99
C ALA A 887 -11.71 -30.68 44.61
N ALA A 888 -10.45 -30.33 44.32
CA ALA A 888 -9.65 -30.80 43.19
C ALA A 888 -8.32 -31.38 43.72
N PRO A 889 -7.60 -32.17 42.91
CA PRO A 889 -6.14 -32.23 43.01
C PRO A 889 -5.43 -31.94 41.67
N THR A 890 -4.14 -31.65 41.76
CA THR A 890 -3.27 -31.16 40.69
C THR A 890 -2.48 -32.26 39.97
N ALA A 891 -2.33 -32.16 38.62
CA ALA A 891 -1.18 -32.73 37.91
C ALA A 891 -0.91 -32.03 36.55
N LYS A 892 0.37 -31.74 36.29
CA LYS A 892 1.02 -31.52 34.97
C LYS A 892 2.19 -32.53 34.87
N PRO A 893 2.91 -32.71 33.74
CA PRO A 893 2.69 -32.24 32.36
C PRO A 893 2.69 -33.41 31.33
N GLY A 894 2.57 -33.11 30.03
CA GLY A 894 2.90 -34.07 28.96
C GLY A 894 2.60 -33.55 27.55
N GLY A 895 3.63 -33.29 26.74
CA GLY A 895 3.48 -32.91 25.33
C GLY A 895 3.46 -34.12 24.40
N LEU A 896 2.76 -34.02 23.26
CA LEU A 896 2.62 -35.11 22.28
C LEU A 896 3.34 -34.78 20.97
N ALA A 897 4.44 -35.48 20.70
CA ALA A 897 5.07 -35.54 19.38
C ALA A 897 4.53 -36.75 18.62
N MET A 898 3.84 -36.52 17.49
CA MET A 898 3.31 -37.60 16.66
C MET A 898 4.36 -38.17 15.69
N LYS A 899 4.66 -39.46 15.83
CA LYS A 899 5.21 -40.30 14.75
C LYS A 899 4.06 -41.13 14.17
N GLY A 900 3.78 -41.00 12.88
CA GLY A 900 2.71 -41.76 12.22
C GLY A 900 3.13 -43.19 11.82
N ALA A 901 2.13 -44.06 11.58
CA ALA A 901 2.33 -45.35 10.94
C ALA A 901 1.07 -45.89 10.21
N ALA A 902 1.18 -45.97 8.87
CA ALA A 902 0.79 -47.09 8.01
C ALA A 902 -0.66 -47.62 7.86
N LYS A 903 -0.98 -47.81 6.56
CA LYS A 903 -1.72 -48.93 5.91
C LYS A 903 -3.26 -48.99 5.96
N ALA A 904 -3.81 -49.12 4.75
CA ALA A 904 -5.15 -49.64 4.49
C ALA A 904 -5.18 -51.19 4.44
N PRO A 905 -6.34 -51.81 4.69
CA PRO A 905 -6.70 -53.16 4.26
C PRO A 905 -7.70 -53.15 3.08
N GLY A 906 -7.94 -54.30 2.44
CA GLY A 906 -9.01 -54.43 1.45
C GLY A 906 -9.41 -55.87 1.12
N GLY A 907 -10.63 -56.03 0.59
CA GLY A 907 -11.02 -57.14 -0.29
C GLY A 907 -11.57 -58.44 0.33
N LYS A 908 -12.90 -58.55 0.42
CA LYS A 908 -13.78 -59.73 0.19
C LYS A 908 -15.21 -59.40 0.68
N GLY A 909 -16.33 -59.71 0.01
CA GLY A 909 -16.54 -60.26 -1.35
C GLY A 909 -17.45 -61.50 -1.36
N LEU A 910 -18.70 -61.38 -1.86
CA LEU A 910 -19.73 -62.39 -2.21
C LEU A 910 -21.00 -61.60 -2.67
N ALA A 911 -21.91 -62.00 -3.58
CA ALA A 911 -21.85 -62.90 -4.74
C ALA A 911 -23.11 -62.76 -5.67
N MET A 912 -22.95 -63.10 -6.97
CA MET A 912 -23.96 -63.67 -7.91
C MET A 912 -25.11 -62.85 -8.57
N LYS A 913 -25.11 -62.90 -9.93
CA LYS A 913 -26.25 -63.03 -10.90
C LYS A 913 -27.15 -61.82 -11.28
N GLY A 914 -27.18 -61.50 -12.60
CA GLY A 914 -28.39 -61.78 -13.40
C GLY A 914 -28.94 -60.80 -14.48
N LYS A 915 -28.38 -60.80 -15.70
CA LYS A 915 -29.03 -60.62 -17.05
C LYS A 915 -29.93 -59.39 -17.43
N ALA A 916 -29.88 -59.05 -18.74
CA ALA A 916 -30.98 -58.59 -19.65
C ALA A 916 -31.34 -57.09 -19.90
N LYS A 917 -30.55 -56.42 -20.74
CA LYS A 917 -30.88 -55.82 -22.07
C LYS A 917 -32.29 -55.20 -22.40
N ALA A 918 -32.29 -53.88 -22.69
CA ALA A 918 -33.15 -53.11 -23.66
C ALA A 918 -34.68 -52.98 -23.38
N PRO A 919 -35.47 -52.12 -24.09
CA PRO A 919 -35.21 -51.14 -25.17
C PRO A 919 -35.56 -49.65 -24.78
N GLY A 920 -35.53 -48.61 -25.63
CA GLY A 920 -35.04 -48.43 -27.01
C GLY A 920 -36.05 -47.75 -27.98
N ALA A 921 -35.68 -46.62 -28.62
CA ALA A 921 -36.42 -45.96 -29.72
C ALA A 921 -35.50 -45.14 -30.65
N LYS A 922 -35.94 -44.85 -31.90
CA LYS A 922 -35.21 -44.20 -33.02
C LYS A 922 -36.23 -43.34 -33.85
N PRO A 923 -35.89 -42.52 -34.89
CA PRO A 923 -35.12 -42.84 -36.13
C PRO A 923 -33.96 -41.85 -36.43
N ALA A 924 -32.85 -42.23 -37.09
CA ALA A 924 -32.59 -42.46 -38.53
C ALA A 924 -32.39 -41.16 -39.36
N SER A 925 -31.42 -41.03 -40.27
CA SER A 925 -30.36 -41.95 -40.77
C SER A 925 -29.04 -41.16 -41.09
N GLU A 926 -28.02 -41.49 -41.91
CA GLU A 926 -27.77 -42.51 -42.96
C GLU A 926 -26.26 -42.93 -43.01
N ALA A 927 -25.61 -42.90 -44.19
CA ALA A 927 -24.22 -43.32 -44.53
C ALA A 927 -23.80 -42.61 -45.86
N PRO A 928 -22.64 -42.86 -46.53
CA PRO A 928 -21.45 -43.71 -46.26
C PRO A 928 -20.12 -42.86 -46.31
N ALA A 929 -18.86 -43.31 -46.34
CA ALA A 929 -18.06 -44.45 -45.86
C ALA A 929 -16.59 -44.19 -46.30
N GLU A 930 -15.58 -44.69 -45.58
CA GLU A 930 -14.38 -45.38 -46.14
C GLU A 930 -13.45 -45.90 -45.01
N ALA A 931 -12.51 -46.79 -45.36
CA ALA A 931 -11.63 -47.57 -44.48
C ALA A 931 -10.36 -47.98 -45.29
N PRO A 932 -9.31 -48.66 -44.76
CA PRO A 932 -9.11 -49.26 -43.42
C PRO A 932 -7.86 -48.62 -42.69
N ALA A 933 -7.04 -49.22 -41.81
CA ALA A 933 -6.83 -50.60 -41.37
C ALA A 933 -6.12 -50.75 -40.00
N SER A 934 -6.09 -52.01 -39.54
CA SER A 934 -5.07 -52.81 -38.81
C SER A 934 -3.78 -52.17 -38.22
N GLU A 935 -3.15 -52.68 -37.15
CA GLU A 935 -3.12 -54.05 -36.57
C GLU A 935 -3.21 -54.12 -35.02
N ALA A 936 -3.41 -55.34 -34.52
CA ALA A 936 -3.28 -55.85 -33.13
C ALA A 936 -2.78 -57.33 -33.23
N PRO A 937 -2.65 -58.21 -32.20
CA PRO A 937 -3.02 -58.11 -30.76
C PRO A 937 -2.05 -58.81 -29.75
N ALA A 938 -2.53 -59.06 -28.51
CA ALA A 938 -2.12 -60.05 -27.47
C ALA A 938 -0.74 -59.86 -26.76
N GLU A 939 -0.54 -60.09 -25.45
CA GLU A 939 -1.11 -60.96 -24.37
C GLU A 939 -0.58 -62.42 -24.31
N PRO A 940 -0.52 -63.10 -23.12
CA PRO A 940 -0.16 -62.60 -21.76
C PRO A 940 0.66 -63.63 -20.91
N ALA A 941 0.91 -63.31 -19.61
CA ALA A 941 1.23 -64.25 -18.49
C ALA A 941 2.59 -65.00 -18.52
N GLU A 942 3.13 -65.60 -17.43
CA GLU A 942 3.12 -65.31 -15.96
C GLU A 942 4.19 -66.20 -15.27
N SER A 943 5.00 -65.67 -14.33
CA SER A 943 5.62 -66.39 -13.17
C SER A 943 6.78 -65.60 -12.54
N ALA A 944 7.15 -65.93 -11.30
CA ALA A 944 8.29 -65.40 -10.54
C ALA A 944 9.04 -66.56 -9.83
N PRO A 945 10.30 -66.41 -9.36
CA PRO A 945 10.57 -65.70 -8.10
C PRO A 945 11.89 -64.88 -8.05
N THR A 946 12.31 -64.54 -6.82
CA THR A 946 13.27 -63.51 -6.37
C THR A 946 14.77 -63.63 -6.72
N ALA A 947 15.43 -62.46 -6.67
CA ALA A 947 16.87 -62.18 -6.45
C ALA A 947 17.84 -62.44 -7.63
N THR A 948 18.47 -61.40 -8.21
CA THR A 948 19.64 -60.72 -7.62
C THR A 948 19.85 -59.33 -8.27
N SER A 949 20.49 -58.38 -7.58
CA SER A 949 20.73 -57.02 -8.08
C SER A 949 22.07 -56.86 -8.84
N THR A 950 22.00 -56.64 -10.15
CA THR A 950 23.06 -56.00 -10.95
C THR A 950 22.44 -55.09 -12.00
N GLY A 951 23.15 -54.03 -12.43
CA GLY A 951 22.68 -53.14 -13.48
C GLY A 951 23.81 -52.28 -14.07
N PRO A 952 23.92 -52.16 -15.41
CA PRO A 952 24.67 -51.12 -16.09
C PRO A 952 23.75 -49.93 -16.42
N THR A 953 24.02 -48.70 -15.99
CA THR A 953 25.04 -47.77 -16.51
C THR A 953 24.64 -47.14 -17.85
N GLU A 954 24.29 -45.84 -17.83
CA GLU A 954 24.80 -44.91 -18.85
C GLU A 954 24.91 -43.45 -18.36
N THR A 955 25.76 -42.71 -19.07
CA THR A 955 26.37 -41.38 -18.87
C THR A 955 25.60 -40.25 -18.15
N LYS A 956 26.32 -39.50 -17.30
CA LYS A 956 25.97 -38.12 -16.86
C LYS A 956 26.73 -37.06 -17.67
N PRO A 957 26.10 -35.92 -18.04
CA PRO A 957 26.79 -34.65 -18.25
C PRO A 957 27.08 -33.98 -16.90
N THR A 958 28.28 -33.44 -16.70
CA THR A 958 28.69 -32.79 -15.44
C THR A 958 28.82 -31.27 -15.56
N VAL A 959 27.83 -30.54 -15.05
CA VAL A 959 27.99 -29.14 -14.62
C VAL A 959 27.28 -28.98 -13.27
N ALA A 960 28.01 -28.54 -12.24
CA ALA A 960 27.45 -28.33 -10.90
C ALA A 960 27.00 -26.87 -10.72
N PRO A 961 25.81 -26.60 -10.14
CA PRO A 961 25.39 -25.24 -9.83
C PRO A 961 26.24 -24.67 -8.67
N LYS A 962 26.80 -23.47 -8.86
CA LYS A 962 27.51 -22.73 -7.81
C LYS A 962 26.50 -22.08 -6.85
N GLY A 963 26.15 -22.77 -5.76
CA GLY A 963 25.48 -22.14 -4.61
C GLY A 963 26.41 -21.22 -3.83
N LEU A 964 25.86 -20.16 -3.20
CA LEU A 964 26.59 -19.20 -2.37
C LEU A 964 27.03 -19.79 -1.02
N ALA A 965 28.09 -20.59 -1.02
CA ALA A 965 28.69 -21.16 0.17
C ALA A 965 29.75 -20.23 0.79
N MET A 966 29.32 -19.33 1.68
CA MET A 966 30.21 -18.52 2.53
C MET A 966 31.03 -19.44 3.46
N LYS A 967 32.29 -19.71 3.12
CA LYS A 967 33.21 -20.47 3.96
C LYS A 967 33.89 -19.57 4.99
N SER A 968 33.57 -19.78 6.27
CA SER A 968 34.21 -19.10 7.40
C SER A 968 35.68 -19.50 7.53
N GLY A 969 36.58 -18.57 7.22
CA GLY A 969 38.03 -18.78 7.22
C GLY A 969 38.72 -18.36 8.52
N PHE A 970 38.51 -19.10 9.61
CA PHE A 970 39.27 -18.90 10.86
C PHE A 970 40.00 -20.18 11.29
N LYS A 971 41.34 -20.17 11.18
CA LYS A 971 42.20 -21.31 11.53
C LYS A 971 43.16 -20.93 12.67
N ARG A 972 42.83 -21.36 13.90
CA ARG A 972 43.70 -21.22 15.08
C ARG A 972 45.06 -21.92 14.87
N PRO A 973 46.18 -21.27 15.21
CA PRO A 973 47.44 -21.93 15.56
C PRO A 973 47.56 -22.12 17.08
N GLY A 974 48.04 -23.29 17.53
CA GLY A 974 48.50 -23.52 18.90
C GLY A 974 50.02 -23.27 19.06
N PRO A 975 50.55 -23.16 20.29
CA PRO A 975 51.83 -22.48 20.52
C PRO A 975 53.04 -23.39 20.76
N LYS A 976 54.23 -22.92 20.36
CA LYS A 976 55.47 -22.90 21.18
C LYS A 976 56.61 -22.11 20.49
N ALA A 977 57.57 -21.67 21.30
CA ALA A 977 58.83 -21.01 20.93
C ALA A 977 59.98 -21.69 21.73
N PRO A 978 61.26 -21.24 21.70
CA PRO A 978 61.92 -20.28 20.80
C PRO A 978 63.16 -20.90 20.09
N GLY A 979 63.85 -20.15 19.22
CA GLY A 979 65.14 -20.59 18.64
C GLY A 979 65.84 -19.53 17.79
N THR A 980 67.14 -19.30 18.06
CA THR A 980 68.00 -18.31 17.39
C THR A 980 68.91 -18.96 16.34
N ALA A 981 69.05 -18.37 15.14
CA ALA A 981 70.32 -18.30 14.39
C ALA A 981 70.20 -17.45 13.09
N ALA A 982 71.20 -16.61 12.85
CA ALA A 982 71.67 -16.17 11.53
C ALA A 982 73.01 -16.94 11.24
N PRO A 983 73.80 -16.77 10.15
CA PRO A 983 73.76 -15.69 9.13
C PRO A 983 74.11 -16.10 7.67
N ALA A 984 74.24 -15.08 6.79
CA ALA A 984 75.05 -15.05 5.54
C ALA A 984 74.61 -15.98 4.38
N ALA A 985 74.91 -15.72 3.10
CA ALA A 985 75.59 -14.63 2.37
C ALA A 985 75.08 -14.67 0.89
N SER A 986 75.30 -13.72 -0.04
CA SER A 986 75.98 -12.41 -0.09
C SER A 986 75.33 -11.58 -1.25
N GLU A 987 75.82 -10.57 -1.99
CA GLU A 987 77.14 -9.97 -2.32
C GLU A 987 77.06 -8.42 -2.53
N SER A 988 78.04 -7.89 -3.25
CA SER A 988 78.38 -6.52 -3.70
C SER A 988 77.31 -5.74 -4.50
N ALA A 989 77.09 -4.42 -4.40
CA ALA A 989 77.86 -3.26 -3.84
C ALA A 989 79.12 -2.82 -4.65
N PRO A 990 79.76 -1.65 -4.40
CA PRO A 990 79.26 -0.30 -4.07
C PRO A 990 79.98 0.84 -4.85
N ALA A 991 79.61 2.12 -4.64
CA ALA A 991 80.55 3.26 -4.54
C ALA A 991 79.87 4.57 -4.06
N ALA A 992 80.58 5.41 -3.31
CA ALA A 992 80.21 6.79 -2.99
C ALA A 992 81.43 7.61 -2.53
N LYS A 993 81.46 8.93 -2.80
CA LYS A 993 82.24 9.94 -2.04
C LYS A 993 81.88 11.37 -2.48
N GLU A 994 82.06 12.32 -1.55
CA GLU A 994 81.80 13.75 -1.76
C GLU A 994 83.05 14.54 -2.16
N SER A 995 82.84 15.67 -2.82
CA SER A 995 83.61 16.91 -2.59
C SER A 995 82.75 18.09 -3.07
N GLY A 996 82.96 19.29 -2.53
CA GLY A 996 82.28 20.49 -3.03
C GLY A 996 83.02 21.75 -2.61
N ASN A 997 82.67 22.90 -3.20
CA ASN A 997 82.61 24.21 -2.54
C ASN A 997 82.02 25.30 -3.49
N GLY A 998 81.37 26.30 -2.91
CA GLY A 998 81.37 27.71 -3.36
C GLY A 998 80.64 28.13 -4.65
N ALA A 999 79.48 28.79 -4.50
CA ALA A 999 79.25 30.16 -5.02
C ALA A 999 77.88 30.74 -4.58
N ALA A 1000 77.87 32.05 -4.29
CA ALA A 1000 76.74 32.96 -4.06
C ALA A 1000 77.22 34.37 -4.54
N PRO A 1001 76.47 35.51 -4.48
CA PRO A 1001 75.17 35.75 -3.81
C PRO A 1001 74.16 36.72 -4.53
N ALA A 1002 72.99 36.88 -3.89
CA ALA A 1002 72.19 38.11 -3.61
C ALA A 1002 71.74 39.16 -4.68
N ASP A 1003 70.70 39.91 -4.26
CA ASP A 1003 70.19 41.23 -4.73
C ASP A 1003 69.55 41.33 -6.14
N ALA A 1004 68.57 42.19 -6.45
CA ALA A 1004 67.74 43.16 -5.69
C ALA A 1004 66.29 43.19 -6.32
N ALA A 1005 65.19 43.39 -5.60
CA ALA A 1005 64.56 44.63 -5.09
C ALA A 1005 63.96 45.60 -6.15
N GLY A 1006 62.68 46.01 -5.94
CA GLY A 1006 61.95 47.09 -6.63
C GLY A 1006 60.92 46.64 -7.70
N GLY A 1007 59.67 47.11 -7.70
CA GLY A 1007 58.94 47.94 -6.72
C GLY A 1007 57.53 48.37 -7.21
N GLU A 1008 56.64 48.72 -6.26
CA GLU A 1008 55.50 49.68 -6.34
C GLU A 1008 54.39 49.54 -7.44
N ALA A 1009 53.13 49.98 -7.25
CA ALA A 1009 52.29 50.30 -6.08
C ALA A 1009 50.82 50.53 -6.53
N ALA A 1010 49.86 50.60 -5.57
CA ALA A 1010 48.45 51.05 -5.69
C ALA A 1010 47.52 50.29 -6.67
N GLU A 1011 46.32 49.82 -6.31
CA GLU A 1011 45.12 50.51 -5.79
C GLU A 1011 44.56 51.62 -6.72
N THR A 1012 43.40 51.36 -7.36
CA THR A 1012 42.13 52.09 -7.08
C THR A 1012 40.92 51.58 -7.91
N GLU A 1013 39.76 51.65 -7.26
CA GLU A 1013 38.38 51.90 -7.76
C GLU A 1013 37.69 51.11 -8.91
N ALA A 1014 36.38 50.91 -8.72
CA ALA A 1014 35.36 50.61 -9.74
C ALA A 1014 34.45 51.86 -9.90
N PRO A 1015 33.68 52.04 -11.01
CA PRO A 1015 32.35 51.40 -11.18
C PRO A 1015 32.11 50.90 -12.64
N ALA A 1016 31.28 49.90 -12.97
CA ALA A 1016 29.82 49.75 -12.84
C ALA A 1016 28.96 50.77 -13.61
N THR A 1017 28.19 50.32 -14.63
CA THR A 1017 26.69 50.39 -14.69
C THR A 1017 26.10 49.74 -15.96
N GLU A 1018 25.00 48.98 -15.76
CA GLU A 1018 23.77 48.81 -16.59
C GLU A 1018 23.84 48.84 -18.13
N SER A 1019 23.25 47.88 -18.86
CA SER A 1019 21.78 47.69 -18.93
C SER A 1019 21.34 46.46 -19.76
N ALA A 1020 20.04 46.14 -19.74
CA ALA A 1020 19.32 45.10 -20.50
C ALA A 1020 17.80 45.49 -20.57
N PRO A 1021 16.83 44.72 -21.12
CA PRO A 1021 16.89 43.42 -21.83
C PRO A 1021 15.94 43.26 -23.08
N ALA A 1022 16.01 42.08 -23.75
CA ALA A 1022 14.90 41.37 -24.42
C ALA A 1022 14.20 41.98 -25.69
N PRO A 1023 13.30 41.27 -26.42
CA PRO A 1023 12.99 39.82 -26.48
C PRO A 1023 12.88 39.21 -27.92
N GLU A 1024 12.49 37.92 -27.97
CA GLU A 1024 11.58 37.28 -28.97
C GLU A 1024 12.03 36.79 -30.38
N ALA A 1025 11.22 35.84 -30.87
CA ALA A 1025 11.21 35.08 -32.14
C ALA A 1025 9.70 34.88 -32.51
N PRO A 1026 9.22 33.96 -33.39
CA PRO A 1026 9.85 33.05 -34.36
C PRO A 1026 9.17 32.99 -35.76
N ALA A 1027 9.70 32.17 -36.68
CA ALA A 1027 9.01 31.59 -37.86
C ALA A 1027 9.77 30.29 -38.26
N ALA A 1028 9.16 29.11 -38.39
CA ALA A 1028 8.15 28.61 -39.35
C ALA A 1028 8.75 28.21 -40.72
N SER A 1029 8.42 27.00 -41.20
CA SER A 1029 8.95 26.42 -42.45
C SER A 1029 7.95 25.46 -43.09
N THR A 1030 7.88 25.46 -44.42
CA THR A 1030 6.93 24.70 -45.26
C THR A 1030 7.65 23.94 -46.38
N GLU A 1031 7.11 22.76 -46.73
CA GLU A 1031 7.22 22.06 -48.03
C GLU A 1031 8.65 21.63 -48.49
N SER A 1032 8.89 20.33 -48.76
CA SER A 1032 8.56 19.54 -49.97
C SER A 1032 9.43 19.89 -51.20
N ALA A 1033 9.94 18.97 -52.02
CA ALA A 1033 9.95 17.49 -52.02
C ALA A 1033 11.10 16.98 -52.93
N ASP A 1034 11.42 15.68 -52.91
CA ASP A 1034 11.41 14.77 -54.08
C ASP A 1034 11.75 13.33 -53.62
N SER A 1035 12.02 12.40 -54.55
CA SER A 1035 11.73 10.98 -54.41
C SER A 1035 12.85 10.05 -54.93
N GLY A 1036 12.87 8.82 -54.42
CA GLY A 1036 13.82 7.76 -54.82
C GLY A 1036 13.39 6.43 -54.22
N ASN A 1037 12.76 5.58 -55.03
CA ASN A 1037 12.00 4.43 -54.55
C ASN A 1037 12.84 3.14 -54.40
N GLY A 1038 12.45 2.25 -53.49
CA GLY A 1038 13.13 0.99 -53.21
C GLY A 1038 12.29 0.07 -52.33
N GLU A 1039 11.43 -0.74 -52.96
CA GLU A 1039 10.42 -1.55 -52.26
C GLU A 1039 10.99 -2.79 -51.56
N VAL A 1040 10.46 -3.08 -50.37
CA VAL A 1040 10.44 -4.43 -49.77
C VAL A 1040 9.03 -4.69 -49.24
N GLN A 1041 8.38 -5.76 -49.73
CA GLN A 1041 6.99 -6.07 -49.36
C GLN A 1041 6.87 -6.60 -47.92
N PRO A 1042 5.87 -6.17 -47.13
CA PRO A 1042 5.51 -6.82 -45.88
C PRO A 1042 4.67 -8.09 -46.12
N PRO A 1043 4.86 -9.18 -45.34
CA PRO A 1043 4.09 -10.40 -45.51
C PRO A 1043 2.62 -10.22 -45.07
N THR A 1044 1.69 -10.72 -45.88
CA THR A 1044 0.25 -10.62 -45.66
C THR A 1044 -0.24 -11.52 -44.53
N ALA A 1045 -1.07 -10.99 -43.61
CA ALA A 1045 -1.76 -11.78 -42.59
C ALA A 1045 -3.19 -12.16 -43.00
N LYS A 1046 -3.64 -13.36 -42.61
CA LYS A 1046 -5.06 -13.78 -42.62
C LYS A 1046 -5.46 -14.34 -41.24
N PRO A 1047 -6.77 -14.37 -40.89
CA PRO A 1047 -7.21 -14.29 -39.48
C PRO A 1047 -7.61 -15.62 -38.83
N GLY A 1048 -7.63 -15.62 -37.49
CA GLY A 1048 -8.10 -16.72 -36.62
C GLY A 1048 -6.96 -17.53 -35.99
N GLY A 1049 -7.11 -18.13 -34.80
CA GLY A 1049 -8.19 -17.96 -33.83
C GLY A 1049 -8.22 -19.04 -32.74
N LEU A 1050 -8.04 -18.63 -31.47
CA LEU A 1050 -8.26 -19.40 -30.22
C LEU A 1050 -7.40 -20.67 -29.97
N GLY A 1051 -7.37 -21.08 -28.71
CA GLY A 1051 -7.06 -22.46 -28.29
C GLY A 1051 -5.62 -22.72 -27.82
N PHE A 1052 -5.42 -22.78 -26.49
CA PHE A 1052 -4.35 -23.60 -25.94
C PHE A 1052 -4.69 -25.08 -26.17
N LYS A 1053 -3.76 -25.84 -26.75
CA LYS A 1053 -3.69 -27.29 -26.60
C LYS A 1053 -2.38 -27.64 -25.90
N SER A 1054 -2.44 -28.63 -25.01
CA SER A 1054 -1.30 -29.16 -24.29
C SER A 1054 -0.33 -29.92 -25.21
N GLY A 1055 0.96 -29.89 -24.88
CA GLY A 1055 1.98 -30.78 -25.44
C GLY A 1055 2.60 -30.36 -26.78
N ALA A 1056 3.55 -29.42 -26.75
CA ALA A 1056 4.51 -29.20 -27.83
C ALA A 1056 5.92 -28.90 -27.26
N LYS A 1057 6.96 -29.57 -27.77
CA LYS A 1057 8.36 -29.32 -27.36
C LYS A 1057 8.90 -28.03 -27.98
N ALA A 1058 9.72 -27.30 -27.23
CA ALA A 1058 10.46 -26.15 -27.77
C ALA A 1058 11.56 -26.59 -28.76
N PRO A 1059 11.76 -25.88 -29.88
CA PRO A 1059 12.74 -26.24 -30.90
C PRO A 1059 14.19 -25.85 -30.52
N GLY A 1060 14.92 -26.81 -29.95
CA GLY A 1060 16.35 -27.05 -30.15
C GLY A 1060 17.37 -25.91 -30.02
N ARG A 1061 18.16 -25.94 -28.93
CA ARG A 1061 19.63 -25.85 -29.09
C ARG A 1061 20.17 -27.25 -29.46
N LYS A 1062 21.34 -27.32 -30.09
CA LYS A 1062 21.79 -28.50 -30.85
C LYS A 1062 22.28 -29.66 -29.96
N LYS A 1063 21.79 -30.86 -30.30
CA LYS A 1063 22.12 -32.20 -29.77
C LYS A 1063 21.71 -32.41 -28.32
#